data_AF-A0A670K9V4-F1
#
_entry.id   AF-A0A670K9V4-F1
#
_cell.length_a   1.000
_cell.length_b   1.000
_cell.length_c   1.000
_cell.angle_alpha   90.00
_cell.angle_beta   90.00
_cell.angle_gamma   90.00
#
_symmetry.space_group_name_H-M   'P 1'
#
loop_
_entity.id
_entity.type
_entity.pdbx_description
1 polymer ?
#
loop_
_entity_poly.entity_id
_entity_poly.type
_entity_poly.pdbx_seq_one_letter_code
_entity_poly.pdbx_strand_id
1 'polypeptide(L)'
;MNLPPDKARLLRQYDNEKKWDLICDQERFQVKNPPHTYIQKLKSFLDPGVTRKVSRSEYLMYFRRRVQESTKVLRELEISLRTNHIGWVREFLNDENKGLDVLVDYLSFAQYSLFARYTTLPSRKALKNSRLVSQKDDVHVCILCLRAIMNYQYGFNLVMSHPHAVNEIALSLNNKNPRTKALVLELLAAVCLVRGGHEIILAAFENFKEVCKEQHRFEKLMEYFRNEDSNIDFMVACMQFINIVVHSVEDMNFRVHLQYEFTKLGLEEFLQKSRHTESEKLQVQIQAYLDNVFDVGGLLEDAETKNVALEKVEELEEHLSHVGVQIAPFTLTSSAPVRTNNTFLSPLCPQAIRIKKPIKTKFRLPVFNWTALKPNQISGTVFSELDDEKILEDLDLDKFEELFKTKAQGPAIDLLCSKNKASHKAANKVTLLEANRAKNLAITLRKAGRSTEEICKAIHTFDLKTLPVDFVECLMRFLPTENEVKLLRQYEKERKPLEELSDEDRFMLHFSKVERLTQRMAIMAFLGNFSENIQMLMPQLSAIIAASASVKSSQKLKRMLEIILALGNYMNSSKRGSVYGFKLQSLDLLLDTKSTDRKLTLLHFIAMMVKEKYPELSTFWQELHFVEKAAAVSLENVLLDVKELGRGMELIRRECSLRDHSILRSFLNANEGKLDRLQKDAKTAEEAYNTVVRYFGESPKTTPPSVFFPVFARFIRSYKVCVLENPGRLRSHTSSRLSLV
;
A
#
# COMPACT_ATOMS: atom_id res chain seq x y z
N MET A 1 -6.32 -21.98 12.72
CA MET A 1 -6.77 -22.38 11.37
C MET A 1 -6.81 -21.16 10.46
N ASN A 2 -5.92 -21.09 9.47
CA ASN A 2 -5.90 -20.00 8.46
C ASN A 2 -7.01 -20.22 7.42
N LEU A 3 -8.26 -20.22 7.88
CA LEU A 3 -9.44 -20.35 7.02
C LEU A 3 -10.05 -18.96 6.81
N PRO A 4 -10.38 -18.58 5.56
CA PRO A 4 -11.15 -17.37 5.29
C PRO A 4 -12.43 -17.31 6.16
N PRO A 5 -12.85 -16.13 6.63
CA PRO A 5 -13.98 -15.98 7.56
C PRO A 5 -15.25 -16.70 7.11
N ASP A 6 -15.53 -16.72 5.81
CA ASP A 6 -16.71 -17.38 5.24
C ASP A 6 -16.63 -18.91 5.31
N LYS A 7 -15.45 -19.48 5.06
CA LYS A 7 -15.22 -20.93 5.19
C LYS A 7 -15.21 -21.36 6.65
N ALA A 8 -14.65 -20.53 7.53
CA ALA A 8 -14.72 -20.75 8.97
C ALA A 8 -16.17 -20.68 9.48
N ARG A 9 -17.00 -19.77 8.94
CA ARG A 9 -18.43 -19.67 9.24
C ARG A 9 -19.19 -20.92 8.77
N LEU A 10 -18.92 -21.42 7.56
CA LEU A 10 -19.52 -22.65 7.03
C LEU A 10 -19.15 -23.87 7.88
N LEU A 11 -17.88 -24.03 8.24
CA LEU A 11 -17.42 -25.13 9.11
C LEU A 11 -18.03 -25.05 10.52
N ARG A 12 -18.28 -23.84 11.03
CA ARG A 12 -18.98 -23.65 12.32
C ARG A 12 -20.45 -24.09 12.27
N GLN A 13 -21.08 -24.07 11.10
CA GLN A 13 -22.47 -24.50 10.90
C GLN A 13 -22.64 -26.02 10.81
N TYR A 14 -21.55 -26.78 10.63
CA TYR A 14 -21.63 -28.24 10.65
C TYR A 14 -21.75 -28.75 12.08
N ASP A 15 -22.59 -29.76 12.28
CA ASP A 15 -22.65 -30.53 13.53
C ASP A 15 -21.37 -31.34 13.74
N ASN A 16 -21.25 -31.95 14.92
CA ASN A 16 -20.05 -32.70 15.28
C ASN A 16 -19.90 -33.99 14.47
N GLU A 17 -21.00 -34.63 14.07
CA GLU A 17 -20.98 -35.81 13.18
C GLU A 17 -20.39 -35.45 11.83
N LYS A 18 -20.90 -34.40 11.16
CA LYS A 18 -20.37 -33.98 9.85
C LYS A 18 -18.93 -33.48 9.92
N LYS A 19 -18.51 -32.87 11.04
CA LYS A 19 -17.09 -32.51 11.26
C LYS A 19 -16.21 -33.74 11.44
N TRP A 20 -16.72 -34.76 12.13
CA TRP A 20 -16.02 -36.03 12.32
C TRP A 20 -15.90 -36.79 11.00
N ASP A 21 -16.96 -36.84 10.20
CA ASP A 21 -16.95 -37.42 8.85
C ASP A 21 -15.91 -36.75 7.96
N LEU A 22 -15.80 -35.41 8.00
CA LEU A 22 -14.75 -34.69 7.27
C LEU A 22 -13.32 -35.05 7.72
N ILE A 23 -13.12 -35.33 9.01
CA ILE A 23 -11.83 -35.79 9.53
C ILE A 23 -11.56 -37.23 9.08
N CYS A 24 -12.54 -38.12 9.20
CA CYS A 24 -12.43 -39.50 8.74
C CYS A 24 -12.19 -39.59 7.23
N ASP A 25 -12.85 -38.76 6.42
CA ASP A 25 -12.61 -38.66 4.98
C ASP A 25 -11.19 -38.18 4.67
N GLN A 26 -10.67 -37.23 5.47
CA GLN A 26 -9.30 -36.74 5.34
C GLN A 26 -8.26 -37.80 5.76
N GLU A 27 -8.55 -38.66 6.73
CA GLU A 27 -7.69 -39.79 7.15
C GLU A 27 -7.75 -40.96 6.16
N ARG A 28 -8.90 -41.19 5.51
CA ARG A 28 -9.06 -42.18 4.43
C ARG A 28 -8.37 -41.75 3.14
N PHE A 29 -8.06 -40.46 2.99
CA PHE A 29 -7.40 -39.93 1.80
C PHE A 29 -5.94 -40.39 1.73
N GLN A 30 -5.66 -41.32 0.82
CA GLN A 30 -4.30 -41.78 0.55
C GLN A 30 -3.63 -40.92 -0.52
N VAL A 31 -2.44 -40.40 -0.18
CA VAL A 31 -1.59 -39.67 -1.12
C VAL A 31 -1.12 -40.61 -2.22
N LYS A 32 -1.44 -40.29 -3.48
CA LYS A 32 -1.08 -41.12 -4.64
C LYS A 32 0.43 -41.26 -4.83
N ASN A 33 1.18 -40.16 -4.71
CA ASN A 33 2.64 -40.14 -4.79
C ASN A 33 3.22 -39.09 -3.83
N PRO A 34 4.37 -39.37 -3.18
CA PRO A 34 5.06 -38.40 -2.34
C PRO A 34 5.70 -37.26 -3.17
N PRO A 35 5.97 -36.08 -2.57
CA PRO A 35 6.51 -34.91 -3.25
C PRO A 35 7.77 -35.18 -4.09
N HIS A 36 8.74 -35.92 -3.53
CA HIS A 36 10.01 -36.22 -4.18
C HIS A 36 9.84 -36.95 -5.53
N THR A 37 8.76 -37.73 -5.71
CA THR A 37 8.48 -38.44 -6.97
C THR A 37 8.21 -37.45 -8.11
N TYR A 38 7.42 -36.39 -7.86
CA TYR A 38 7.15 -35.36 -8.86
C TYR A 38 8.41 -34.53 -9.15
N ILE A 39 9.16 -34.20 -8.11
CA ILE A 39 10.39 -33.41 -8.20
C ILE A 39 11.44 -34.13 -9.04
N GLN A 40 11.67 -35.42 -8.80
CA GLN A 40 12.60 -36.23 -9.60
C GLN A 40 12.18 -36.31 -11.08
N LYS A 41 10.87 -36.47 -11.35
CA LYS A 41 10.35 -36.46 -12.73
C LYS A 41 10.57 -35.11 -13.41
N LEU A 42 10.29 -33.99 -12.75
CA LEU A 42 10.52 -32.65 -13.30
C LEU A 42 12.01 -32.39 -13.56
N LYS A 43 12.90 -32.74 -12.62
CA LYS A 43 14.35 -32.67 -12.81
C LYS A 43 14.81 -33.52 -14.00
N SER A 44 14.21 -34.70 -14.21
CA SER A 44 14.55 -35.58 -15.34
C SER A 44 14.18 -35.00 -16.72
N PHE A 45 13.28 -34.02 -16.76
CA PHE A 45 12.93 -33.28 -17.98
C PHE A 45 13.88 -32.11 -18.25
N LEU A 46 14.61 -31.64 -17.22
CA LEU A 46 15.61 -30.58 -17.31
C LEU A 46 17.00 -31.09 -17.72
N ASP A 47 17.36 -32.33 -17.35
CA ASP A 47 18.71 -32.89 -17.57
C ASP A 47 18.91 -33.44 -19.01
N PRO A 48 19.82 -32.86 -19.83
CA PRO A 48 20.19 -33.38 -21.14
C PRO A 48 21.21 -34.55 -21.11
N GLY A 49 21.71 -34.93 -19.93
CA GLY A 49 22.94 -35.73 -19.77
C GLY A 49 22.80 -37.25 -19.61
N VAL A 50 21.61 -37.81 -19.38
CA VAL A 50 21.47 -39.19 -18.86
C VAL A 50 21.53 -40.32 -19.90
N THR A 51 21.84 -40.08 -21.17
CA THR A 51 21.94 -41.18 -22.16
C THR A 51 23.12 -41.03 -23.14
N ARG A 52 24.34 -41.16 -22.62
CA ARG A 52 25.59 -41.24 -23.43
C ARG A 52 25.73 -42.51 -24.29
N LYS A 53 24.71 -43.39 -24.37
CA LYS A 53 24.78 -44.70 -25.05
C LYS A 53 23.71 -44.95 -26.14
N VAL A 54 23.06 -43.90 -26.67
CA VAL A 54 21.93 -44.09 -27.61
C VAL A 54 22.09 -43.23 -28.86
N SER A 55 21.64 -43.73 -30.03
CA SER A 55 21.76 -43.02 -31.30
C SER A 55 21.03 -41.67 -31.27
N ARG A 56 21.45 -40.70 -32.10
CA ARG A 56 20.84 -39.35 -32.16
C ARG A 56 19.33 -39.39 -32.47
N SER A 57 18.91 -40.38 -33.26
CA SER A 57 17.53 -40.63 -33.65
C SER A 57 16.70 -41.15 -32.47
N GLU A 58 17.20 -42.15 -31.74
CA GLU A 58 16.57 -42.65 -30.53
C GLU A 58 16.54 -41.60 -29.42
N TYR A 59 17.61 -40.83 -29.21
CA TYR A 59 17.62 -39.76 -28.20
C TYR A 59 16.49 -38.75 -28.46
N LEU A 60 16.31 -38.32 -29.72
CA LEU A 60 15.22 -37.42 -30.09
C LEU A 60 13.84 -38.05 -29.92
N MET A 61 13.70 -39.36 -30.16
CA MET A 61 12.46 -40.10 -29.93
C MET A 61 12.15 -40.28 -28.44
N TYR A 62 13.14 -40.66 -27.62
CA TYR A 62 13.04 -40.79 -26.16
C TYR A 62 12.76 -39.45 -25.48
N PHE A 63 13.47 -38.38 -25.89
CA PHE A 63 13.22 -37.03 -25.37
C PHE A 63 11.82 -36.53 -25.76
N ARG A 64 11.37 -36.76 -27.00
CA ARG A 64 9.99 -36.45 -27.42
C ARG A 64 8.94 -37.21 -26.60
N ARG A 65 9.18 -38.48 -26.26
CA ARG A 65 8.28 -39.30 -25.42
C ARG A 65 8.26 -38.81 -23.97
N ARG A 66 9.41 -38.43 -23.39
CA ARG A 66 9.47 -37.83 -22.04
C ARG A 66 8.75 -36.49 -21.95
N VAL A 67 8.94 -35.63 -22.95
CA VAL A 67 8.21 -34.35 -23.09
C VAL A 67 6.72 -34.57 -23.40
N GLN A 68 6.31 -35.74 -23.89
CA GLN A 68 4.87 -36.11 -23.98
C GLN A 68 4.21 -36.33 -22.63
N GLU A 69 4.98 -36.77 -21.63
CA GLU A 69 4.46 -37.06 -20.29
C GLU A 69 4.60 -35.88 -19.32
N SER A 70 5.39 -34.84 -19.64
CA SER A 70 5.62 -33.69 -18.75
C SER A 70 4.33 -32.97 -18.37
N THR A 71 3.45 -32.67 -19.33
CA THR A 71 2.14 -32.05 -19.07
C THR A 71 1.31 -32.90 -18.11
N LYS A 72 1.35 -34.23 -18.27
CA LYS A 72 0.60 -35.15 -17.39
C LYS A 72 1.15 -35.10 -15.96
N VAL A 73 2.47 -35.16 -15.80
CA VAL A 73 3.13 -35.07 -14.49
C VAL A 73 2.84 -33.72 -13.82
N LEU A 74 2.88 -32.62 -14.58
CA LEU A 74 2.53 -31.29 -14.09
C LEU A 74 1.07 -31.19 -13.66
N ARG A 75 0.13 -31.79 -14.42
CA ARG A 75 -1.30 -31.81 -14.02
C ARG A 75 -1.52 -32.66 -12.76
N GLU A 76 -0.87 -33.81 -12.66
CA GLU A 76 -0.92 -34.63 -11.43
C GLU A 76 -0.32 -33.89 -10.23
N LEU A 77 0.75 -33.11 -10.45
CA LEU A 77 1.35 -32.24 -9.43
C LEU A 77 0.41 -31.09 -9.03
N GLU A 78 -0.20 -30.40 -10.00
CA GLU A 78 -1.19 -29.33 -9.74
C GLU A 78 -2.34 -29.85 -8.87
N ILE A 79 -2.90 -31.01 -9.24
CA ILE A 79 -3.97 -31.65 -8.48
C ILE A 79 -3.46 -31.96 -7.07
N SER A 80 -2.27 -32.57 -6.94
CA SER A 80 -1.68 -32.90 -5.64
C SER A 80 -1.46 -31.66 -4.75
N LEU A 81 -0.97 -30.55 -5.31
CA LEU A 81 -0.78 -29.29 -4.59
C LEU A 81 -2.10 -28.67 -4.09
N ARG A 82 -3.19 -28.89 -4.84
CA ARG A 82 -4.50 -28.33 -4.53
C ARG A 82 -5.36 -29.21 -3.61
N THR A 83 -5.26 -30.53 -3.74
CA THR A 83 -6.17 -31.49 -3.08
C THR A 83 -5.56 -32.26 -1.93
N ASN A 84 -4.23 -32.39 -1.85
CA ASN A 84 -3.61 -33.08 -0.72
C ASN A 84 -3.64 -32.22 0.55
N HIS A 85 -3.42 -32.86 1.69
CA HIS A 85 -3.30 -32.19 2.97
C HIS A 85 -2.10 -31.23 3.00
N ILE A 86 -2.18 -30.18 3.82
CA ILE A 86 -1.17 -29.11 3.86
C ILE A 86 0.24 -29.59 4.24
N GLY A 87 0.34 -30.71 4.98
CA GLY A 87 1.62 -31.37 5.28
C GLY A 87 2.38 -31.79 4.01
N TRP A 88 1.68 -32.33 3.02
CA TRP A 88 2.26 -32.69 1.72
C TRP A 88 2.84 -31.47 0.99
N VAL A 89 2.11 -30.33 1.01
CA VAL A 89 2.56 -29.08 0.39
C VAL A 89 3.77 -28.51 1.14
N ARG A 90 3.78 -28.59 2.48
CA ARG A 90 4.95 -28.21 3.28
C ARG A 90 6.16 -29.07 2.97
N GLU A 91 5.97 -30.38 2.83
CA GLU A 91 7.03 -31.32 2.46
C GLU A 91 7.56 -31.01 1.05
N PHE A 92 6.70 -30.71 0.08
CA PHE A 92 7.12 -30.28 -1.26
C PHE A 92 7.98 -29.00 -1.23
N LEU A 93 7.62 -28.03 -0.37
CA LEU A 93 8.26 -26.70 -0.28
C LEU A 93 9.43 -26.62 0.72
N ASN A 94 9.76 -27.69 1.43
CA ASN A 94 10.81 -27.66 2.45
C ASN A 94 12.23 -27.55 1.84
N ASP A 95 13.21 -27.29 2.70
CA ASP A 95 14.61 -27.10 2.30
C ASP A 95 15.27 -28.37 1.72
N GLU A 96 14.71 -29.55 2.00
CA GLU A 96 15.20 -30.83 1.49
C GLU A 96 14.76 -31.07 0.04
N ASN A 97 13.46 -30.90 -0.22
CA ASN A 97 12.85 -31.18 -1.51
C ASN A 97 13.04 -30.04 -2.51
N LYS A 98 13.03 -28.78 -2.03
CA LYS A 98 13.18 -27.58 -2.86
C LYS A 98 12.23 -27.58 -4.06
N GLY A 99 11.00 -28.01 -3.86
CA GLY A 99 10.03 -28.20 -4.94
C GLY A 99 9.68 -26.91 -5.67
N LEU A 100 9.72 -25.75 -4.98
CA LEU A 100 9.51 -24.44 -5.60
C LEU A 100 10.62 -24.12 -6.61
N ASP A 101 11.88 -24.26 -6.22
CA ASP A 101 13.04 -23.99 -7.09
C ASP A 101 12.95 -24.82 -8.39
N VAL A 102 12.63 -26.11 -8.24
CA VAL A 102 12.51 -27.05 -9.38
C VAL A 102 11.36 -26.67 -10.30
N LEU A 103 10.24 -26.21 -9.75
CA LEU A 103 9.09 -25.75 -10.53
C LEU A 103 9.42 -24.44 -11.28
N VAL A 104 10.12 -23.51 -10.64
CA VAL A 104 10.55 -22.24 -11.25
C VAL A 104 11.60 -22.48 -12.34
N ASP A 105 12.58 -23.36 -12.11
CA ASP A 105 13.57 -23.77 -13.11
C ASP A 105 12.90 -24.43 -14.32
N TYR A 106 11.92 -25.30 -14.07
CA TYR A 106 11.14 -25.93 -15.13
C TYR A 106 10.31 -24.92 -15.92
N LEU A 107 9.65 -23.98 -15.23
CA LEU A 107 8.91 -22.90 -15.87
C LEU A 107 9.86 -22.13 -16.80
N SER A 108 11.00 -21.66 -16.30
CA SER A 108 12.02 -20.92 -17.06
C SER A 108 12.46 -21.68 -18.32
N PHE A 109 12.74 -22.98 -18.19
CA PHE A 109 13.06 -23.85 -19.33
C PHE A 109 11.90 -23.96 -20.35
N ALA A 110 10.67 -24.11 -19.89
CA ALA A 110 9.49 -24.21 -20.73
C ALA A 110 9.25 -22.91 -21.53
N GLN A 111 9.51 -21.74 -20.93
CA GLN A 111 9.34 -20.45 -21.60
C GLN A 111 10.57 -19.97 -22.39
N TYR A 112 11.75 -20.60 -22.24
CA TYR A 112 12.98 -20.21 -22.93
C TYR A 112 12.83 -19.95 -24.43
N SER A 113 12.05 -20.78 -25.14
CA SER A 113 11.83 -20.63 -26.58
C SER A 113 10.97 -19.43 -26.98
N LEU A 114 10.19 -18.86 -26.06
CA LEU A 114 9.34 -17.68 -26.29
C LEU A 114 10.19 -16.42 -26.38
N PHE A 115 11.29 -16.31 -25.61
CA PHE A 115 12.15 -15.13 -25.58
C PHE A 115 13.57 -15.34 -26.13
N ALA A 116 13.94 -16.55 -26.57
CA ALA A 116 15.23 -16.83 -27.21
C ALA A 116 15.53 -16.00 -28.49
N ARG A 117 14.58 -15.21 -28.99
CA ARG A 117 14.82 -14.20 -30.06
C ARG A 117 15.56 -12.95 -29.54
N TYR A 118 15.61 -12.75 -28.22
CA TYR A 118 16.07 -11.52 -27.56
C TYR A 118 17.35 -11.72 -26.73
N THR A 119 17.88 -12.94 -26.64
CA THR A 119 19.09 -13.30 -25.88
C THR A 119 20.26 -13.65 -26.80
N THR A 120 21.45 -13.16 -26.47
CA THR A 120 22.69 -13.45 -27.18
C THR A 120 23.32 -14.74 -26.64
N LEU A 121 23.52 -15.72 -27.54
CA LEU A 121 24.09 -17.09 -27.39
C LEU A 121 23.12 -18.21 -26.96
N PRO A 122 22.58 -19.00 -27.92
CA PRO A 122 21.88 -20.25 -27.61
C PRO A 122 22.69 -21.50 -27.98
N SER A 123 22.70 -22.49 -27.08
CA SER A 123 22.89 -23.89 -27.48
C SER A 123 21.69 -24.30 -28.34
N ARG A 124 21.90 -24.55 -29.65
CA ARG A 124 20.86 -24.98 -30.61
C ARG A 124 19.99 -26.15 -30.10
N LYS A 125 20.52 -26.99 -29.20
CA LYS A 125 19.82 -28.14 -28.59
C LYS A 125 18.78 -27.71 -27.54
N ALA A 126 19.12 -26.79 -26.64
CA ALA A 126 18.21 -26.29 -25.61
C ALA A 126 17.01 -25.55 -26.21
N LEU A 127 17.25 -24.75 -27.25
CA LEU A 127 16.21 -24.02 -27.97
C LEU A 127 15.20 -24.95 -28.67
N LYS A 128 15.67 -26.04 -29.29
CA LYS A 128 14.80 -27.03 -29.96
C LYS A 128 13.92 -27.78 -28.95
N ASN A 129 14.48 -28.10 -27.78
CA ASN A 129 13.79 -28.80 -26.71
C ASN A 129 12.73 -27.93 -26.02
N SER A 130 13.07 -26.67 -25.72
CA SER A 130 12.10 -25.71 -25.16
C SER A 130 10.94 -25.43 -26.12
N ARG A 131 11.18 -25.34 -27.45
CA ARG A 131 10.10 -25.18 -28.45
C ARG A 131 9.09 -26.31 -28.45
N LEU A 132 9.52 -27.55 -28.15
CA LEU A 132 8.64 -28.72 -28.05
C LEU A 132 7.76 -28.70 -26.78
N VAL A 133 8.24 -28.08 -25.70
CA VAL A 133 7.54 -27.94 -24.41
C VAL A 133 6.62 -26.71 -24.43
N SER A 134 7.08 -25.58 -24.95
CA SER A 134 6.32 -24.32 -25.07
C SER A 134 5.10 -24.43 -25.98
N GLN A 135 5.03 -25.42 -26.86
CA GLN A 135 3.86 -25.72 -27.69
C GLN A 135 2.73 -26.42 -26.91
N LYS A 136 2.93 -26.69 -25.62
CA LYS A 136 1.98 -27.36 -24.74
C LYS A 136 1.50 -26.45 -23.62
N ASP A 137 0.48 -26.93 -22.92
CA ASP A 137 -0.07 -26.29 -21.72
C ASP A 137 0.91 -26.31 -20.53
N ASP A 138 2.16 -26.74 -20.67
CA ASP A 138 3.09 -26.89 -19.53
C ASP A 138 3.30 -25.58 -18.78
N VAL A 139 3.45 -24.46 -19.49
CA VAL A 139 3.50 -23.12 -18.88
C VAL A 139 2.21 -22.82 -18.12
N HIS A 140 1.05 -23.08 -18.73
CA HIS A 140 -0.25 -22.87 -18.08
C HIS A 140 -0.38 -23.68 -16.78
N VAL A 141 0.00 -24.95 -16.82
CA VAL A 141 -0.08 -25.85 -15.66
C VAL A 141 0.95 -25.47 -14.59
N CYS A 142 2.15 -25.00 -14.95
CA CYS A 142 3.12 -24.46 -13.98
C CYS A 142 2.54 -23.23 -13.24
N ILE A 143 1.87 -22.33 -13.96
CA ILE A 143 1.19 -21.18 -13.34
C ILE A 143 0.04 -21.65 -12.42
N LEU A 144 -0.71 -22.70 -12.78
CA LEU A 144 -1.70 -23.30 -11.88
C LEU A 144 -1.07 -23.93 -10.62
N CYS A 145 0.09 -24.59 -10.74
CA CYS A 145 0.85 -25.07 -9.58
C CYS A 145 1.26 -23.92 -8.67
N LEU A 146 1.78 -22.83 -9.23
CA LEU A 146 2.14 -21.62 -8.47
C LEU A 146 0.91 -20.98 -7.82
N ARG A 147 -0.25 -20.94 -8.50
CA ARG A 147 -1.53 -20.52 -7.90
C ARG A 147 -1.89 -21.36 -6.69
N ALA A 148 -1.78 -22.69 -6.79
CA ALA A 148 -2.07 -23.59 -5.68
C ALA A 148 -1.13 -23.35 -4.48
N ILE A 149 0.18 -23.15 -4.75
CA ILE A 149 1.18 -22.81 -3.73
C ILE A 149 0.87 -21.46 -3.07
N MET A 150 0.55 -20.43 -3.86
CA MET A 150 0.24 -19.08 -3.39
C MET A 150 -1.08 -18.99 -2.60
N ASN A 151 -2.00 -19.95 -2.78
CA ASN A 151 -3.20 -20.04 -1.96
C ASN A 151 -2.90 -20.50 -0.51
N TYR A 152 -1.67 -20.89 -0.22
CA TYR A 152 -1.18 -21.20 1.12
C TYR A 152 -0.19 -20.12 1.58
N GLN A 153 -0.46 -19.47 2.73
CA GLN A 153 0.34 -18.32 3.22
C GLN A 153 1.86 -18.55 3.24
N TYR A 154 2.32 -19.73 3.70
CA TYR A 154 3.76 -20.03 3.69
C TYR A 154 4.31 -20.17 2.27
N GLY A 155 3.57 -20.81 1.36
CA GLY A 155 3.92 -20.90 -0.05
C GLY A 155 3.93 -19.54 -0.75
N PHE A 156 2.95 -18.68 -0.44
CA PHE A 156 2.90 -17.31 -0.92
C PHE A 156 4.14 -16.50 -0.52
N ASN A 157 4.53 -16.55 0.75
CA ASN A 157 5.73 -15.88 1.24
C ASN A 157 7.01 -16.43 0.57
N LEU A 158 7.11 -17.75 0.39
CA LEU A 158 8.23 -18.36 -0.33
C LEU A 158 8.32 -17.85 -1.77
N VAL A 159 7.21 -17.79 -2.51
CA VAL A 159 7.17 -17.26 -3.89
C VAL A 159 7.62 -15.79 -3.93
N MET A 160 7.17 -14.94 -3.00
CA MET A 160 7.61 -13.54 -2.93
C MET A 160 9.10 -13.39 -2.61
N SER A 161 9.63 -14.24 -1.73
CA SER A 161 11.04 -14.19 -1.33
C SER A 161 11.99 -14.87 -2.33
N HIS A 162 11.47 -15.69 -3.25
CA HIS A 162 12.28 -16.44 -4.19
C HIS A 162 12.86 -15.51 -5.28
N PRO A 163 14.19 -15.51 -5.53
CA PRO A 163 14.87 -14.53 -6.38
C PRO A 163 14.33 -14.39 -7.81
N HIS A 164 13.77 -15.46 -8.35
CA HIS A 164 13.32 -15.51 -9.75
C HIS A 164 11.82 -15.78 -9.92
N ALA A 165 11.08 -16.14 -8.86
CA ALA A 165 9.74 -16.72 -9.07
C ALA A 165 8.76 -15.71 -9.68
N VAL A 166 8.71 -14.50 -9.13
CA VAL A 166 7.82 -13.44 -9.64
C VAL A 166 8.23 -12.99 -11.05
N ASN A 167 9.53 -12.96 -11.35
CA ASN A 167 10.05 -12.65 -12.69
C ASN A 167 9.61 -13.70 -13.71
N GLU A 168 9.73 -14.99 -13.39
CA GLU A 168 9.32 -16.08 -14.29
C GLU A 168 7.78 -16.11 -14.48
N ILE A 169 7.01 -15.77 -13.43
CA ILE A 169 5.56 -15.56 -13.53
C ILE A 169 5.27 -14.40 -14.49
N ALA A 170 5.94 -13.24 -14.36
CA ALA A 170 5.74 -12.10 -15.24
C ALA A 170 6.09 -12.43 -16.70
N LEU A 171 7.22 -13.10 -16.95
CA LEU A 171 7.64 -13.55 -18.29
C LEU A 171 6.61 -14.44 -18.99
N SER A 172 5.80 -15.17 -18.21
CA SER A 172 4.73 -16.03 -18.71
C SER A 172 3.57 -15.25 -19.36
N LEU A 173 3.52 -13.92 -19.25
CA LEU A 173 2.62 -13.06 -20.04
C LEU A 173 2.84 -13.19 -21.55
N ASN A 174 4.04 -13.59 -22.00
CA ASN A 174 4.31 -13.85 -23.42
C ASN A 174 3.63 -15.14 -23.95
N ASN A 175 2.91 -15.88 -23.11
CA ASN A 175 2.17 -17.05 -23.54
C ASN A 175 1.00 -16.66 -24.47
N LYS A 176 0.80 -17.41 -25.55
CA LYS A 176 -0.27 -17.14 -26.53
C LYS A 176 -1.67 -17.31 -25.96
N ASN A 177 -1.85 -18.14 -24.93
CA ASN A 177 -3.17 -18.44 -24.38
C ASN A 177 -3.65 -17.28 -23.47
N PRO A 178 -4.76 -16.59 -23.81
CA PRO A 178 -5.28 -15.48 -23.00
C PRO A 178 -5.67 -15.91 -21.58
N ARG A 179 -6.11 -17.17 -21.38
CA ARG A 179 -6.41 -17.70 -20.03
C ARG A 179 -5.16 -17.77 -19.16
N THR A 180 -4.01 -18.11 -19.75
CA THR A 180 -2.73 -18.11 -19.03
C THR A 180 -2.34 -16.70 -18.66
N LYS A 181 -2.46 -15.75 -19.61
CA LYS A 181 -2.14 -14.33 -19.34
C LYS A 181 -3.02 -13.76 -18.22
N ALA A 182 -4.33 -14.03 -18.27
CA ALA A 182 -5.27 -13.60 -17.23
C ALA A 182 -4.87 -14.14 -15.85
N LEU A 183 -4.56 -15.44 -15.77
CA LEU A 183 -4.12 -16.06 -14.53
C LEU A 183 -2.79 -15.49 -14.02
N VAL A 184 -1.84 -15.20 -14.90
CA VAL A 184 -0.58 -14.54 -14.53
C VAL A 184 -0.85 -13.17 -13.90
N LEU A 185 -1.72 -12.36 -14.52
CA LEU A 185 -2.10 -11.05 -13.99
C LEU A 185 -2.82 -11.15 -12.64
N GLU A 186 -3.69 -12.15 -12.44
CA GLU A 186 -4.31 -12.42 -11.14
C GLU A 186 -3.26 -12.69 -10.04
N LEU A 187 -2.23 -13.50 -10.35
CA LEU A 187 -1.16 -13.80 -9.40
C LEU A 187 -0.29 -12.56 -9.09
N LEU A 188 0.08 -11.80 -10.12
CA LEU A 188 0.88 -10.57 -9.96
C LEU A 188 0.10 -9.50 -9.19
N ALA A 189 -1.20 -9.36 -9.43
CA ALA A 189 -2.09 -8.49 -8.68
C ALA A 189 -2.14 -8.88 -7.19
N ALA A 190 -2.24 -10.18 -6.89
CA ALA A 190 -2.22 -10.67 -5.51
C ALA A 190 -0.91 -10.36 -4.78
N VAL A 191 0.24 -10.46 -5.46
CA VAL A 191 1.54 -10.04 -4.92
C VAL A 191 1.59 -8.52 -4.74
N CYS A 192 1.07 -7.74 -5.68
CA CYS A 192 1.08 -6.27 -5.62
C CYS A 192 0.36 -5.72 -4.38
N LEU A 193 -0.74 -6.36 -3.96
CA LEU A 193 -1.62 -5.91 -2.87
C LEU A 193 -1.04 -6.11 -1.45
N VAL A 194 0.05 -6.85 -1.29
CA VAL A 194 0.64 -7.10 0.04
C VAL A 194 1.82 -6.15 0.31
N ARG A 195 2.13 -5.94 1.60
CA ARG A 195 3.22 -5.06 2.03
C ARG A 195 4.55 -5.47 1.41
N GLY A 196 5.23 -4.52 0.74
CA GLY A 196 6.49 -4.74 0.02
C GLY A 196 6.34 -5.45 -1.34
N GLY A 197 5.15 -5.90 -1.71
CA GLY A 197 4.90 -6.58 -2.97
C GLY A 197 4.88 -5.66 -4.19
N HIS A 198 4.48 -4.39 -4.03
CA HIS A 198 4.48 -3.40 -5.11
C HIS A 198 5.88 -3.22 -5.74
N GLU A 199 6.93 -3.06 -4.92
CA GLU A 199 8.32 -2.95 -5.39
C GLU A 199 8.76 -4.20 -6.17
N ILE A 200 8.37 -5.39 -5.71
CA ILE A 200 8.68 -6.65 -6.39
C ILE A 200 8.02 -6.71 -7.78
N ILE A 201 6.78 -6.26 -7.90
CA ILE A 201 6.07 -6.21 -9.19
C ILE A 201 6.74 -5.23 -10.15
N LEU A 202 7.10 -4.03 -9.69
CA LEU A 202 7.79 -3.06 -10.52
C LEU A 202 9.18 -3.56 -10.97
N ALA A 203 9.93 -4.21 -10.08
CA ALA A 203 11.21 -4.83 -10.40
C ALA A 203 11.05 -5.99 -11.40
N ALA A 204 9.99 -6.79 -11.27
CA ALA A 204 9.69 -7.87 -12.19
C ALA A 204 9.37 -7.36 -13.60
N PHE A 205 8.66 -6.23 -13.73
CA PHE A 205 8.41 -5.60 -15.03
C PHE A 205 9.61 -4.85 -15.60
N GLU A 206 10.55 -4.38 -14.78
CA GLU A 206 11.84 -3.88 -15.28
C GLU A 206 12.69 -5.05 -15.83
N ASN A 207 12.71 -6.20 -15.14
CA ASN A 207 13.32 -7.42 -15.68
C ASN A 207 12.63 -7.88 -16.97
N PHE A 208 11.28 -7.83 -17.01
CA PHE A 208 10.51 -8.17 -18.20
C PHE A 208 10.92 -7.29 -19.39
N LYS A 209 11.04 -5.98 -19.19
CA LYS A 209 11.53 -5.01 -20.18
C LYS A 209 12.94 -5.39 -20.68
N GLU A 210 13.88 -5.68 -19.78
CA GLU A 210 15.25 -6.06 -20.14
C GLU A 210 15.34 -7.37 -20.96
N VAL A 211 14.56 -8.38 -20.57
CA VAL A 211 14.54 -9.72 -21.19
C VAL A 211 13.78 -9.69 -22.51
N CYS A 212 12.64 -9.00 -22.57
CA CYS A 212 11.81 -8.88 -23.77
C CYS A 212 12.26 -7.78 -24.73
N LYS A 213 13.22 -6.93 -24.32
CA LYS A 213 13.72 -5.77 -25.08
C LYS A 213 12.63 -4.75 -25.39
N GLU A 214 11.77 -4.49 -24.41
CA GLU A 214 10.82 -3.38 -24.47
C GLU A 214 11.56 -2.05 -24.29
N GLN A 215 11.04 -0.97 -24.86
CA GLN A 215 11.58 0.38 -24.63
C GLN A 215 11.12 0.91 -23.27
N HIS A 216 9.86 0.64 -22.95
CA HIS A 216 9.23 1.03 -21.69
C HIS A 216 8.65 -0.20 -21.00
N ARG A 217 8.66 -0.22 -19.66
CA ARG A 217 8.02 -1.29 -18.91
C ARG A 217 6.51 -1.26 -19.16
N PHE A 218 5.87 -2.42 -19.18
CA PHE A 218 4.45 -2.64 -19.51
C PHE A 218 4.07 -2.49 -20.99
N GLU A 219 5.03 -2.30 -21.91
CA GLU A 219 4.75 -2.07 -23.33
C GLU A 219 3.99 -3.24 -23.99
N LYS A 220 4.48 -4.47 -23.86
CA LYS A 220 3.77 -5.66 -24.39
C LYS A 220 2.49 -5.96 -23.65
N LEU A 221 2.42 -5.66 -22.35
CA LEU A 221 1.15 -5.79 -21.61
C LEU A 221 0.07 -4.92 -22.28
N MET A 222 0.41 -3.67 -22.60
CA MET A 222 -0.47 -2.76 -23.31
C MET A 222 -0.72 -3.19 -24.76
N GLU A 223 0.28 -3.73 -25.46
CA GLU A 223 0.09 -4.33 -26.78
C GLU A 223 -0.94 -5.48 -26.75
N TYR A 224 -0.81 -6.40 -25.79
CA TYR A 224 -1.76 -7.51 -25.64
C TYR A 224 -3.14 -7.01 -25.24
N PHE A 225 -3.22 -6.03 -24.35
CA PHE A 225 -4.49 -5.48 -23.92
C PHE A 225 -5.26 -4.81 -25.07
N ARG A 226 -4.56 -4.10 -25.97
CA ARG A 226 -5.18 -3.45 -27.14
C ARG A 226 -5.56 -4.40 -28.26
N ASN A 227 -4.87 -5.52 -28.41
CA ASN A 227 -4.99 -6.39 -29.58
C ASN A 227 -5.84 -7.66 -29.30
N GLU A 228 -6.09 -8.01 -28.04
CA GLU A 228 -6.87 -9.21 -27.66
C GLU A 228 -8.33 -8.91 -27.26
N ASP A 229 -9.05 -8.12 -28.08
CA ASP A 229 -10.46 -7.71 -27.86
C ASP A 229 -11.46 -8.88 -27.74
N SER A 230 -11.06 -10.10 -28.13
CA SER A 230 -11.93 -11.28 -28.11
C SER A 230 -12.03 -11.99 -26.75
N ASN A 231 -11.15 -11.68 -25.79
CA ASN A 231 -11.14 -12.37 -24.49
C ASN A 231 -11.39 -11.41 -23.33
N ILE A 232 -12.67 -11.27 -22.97
CA ILE A 232 -13.13 -10.38 -21.89
C ILE A 232 -12.47 -10.68 -20.54
N ASP A 233 -12.28 -11.95 -20.17
CA ASP A 233 -11.66 -12.30 -18.88
C ASP A 233 -10.21 -11.81 -18.79
N PHE A 234 -9.46 -11.90 -19.89
CA PHE A 234 -8.11 -11.33 -19.97
C PHE A 234 -8.13 -9.80 -19.93
N MET A 235 -9.04 -9.14 -20.65
CA MET A 235 -9.19 -7.68 -20.61
C MET A 235 -9.51 -7.17 -19.21
N VAL A 236 -10.41 -7.86 -18.50
CA VAL A 236 -10.75 -7.58 -17.09
C VAL A 236 -9.51 -7.74 -16.21
N ALA A 237 -8.74 -8.82 -16.39
CA ALA A 237 -7.51 -9.05 -15.63
C ALA A 237 -6.44 -7.97 -15.89
N CYS A 238 -6.27 -7.52 -17.15
CA CYS A 238 -5.41 -6.39 -17.51
C CYS A 238 -5.81 -5.13 -16.78
N MET A 239 -7.08 -4.74 -16.91
CA MET A 239 -7.58 -3.50 -16.31
C MET A 239 -7.51 -3.56 -14.77
N GLN A 240 -7.88 -4.69 -14.17
CA GLN A 240 -7.77 -4.90 -12.72
C GLN A 240 -6.31 -4.81 -12.24
N PHE A 241 -5.38 -5.42 -12.97
CA PHE A 241 -3.95 -5.34 -12.64
C PHE A 241 -3.43 -3.90 -12.72
N ILE A 242 -3.77 -3.17 -13.79
CA ILE A 242 -3.39 -1.76 -13.95
C ILE A 242 -3.96 -0.91 -12.81
N ASN A 243 -5.25 -1.09 -12.48
CA ASN A 243 -5.88 -0.41 -11.34
C ASN A 243 -5.12 -0.63 -10.04
N ILE A 244 -4.73 -1.89 -9.77
CA ILE A 244 -3.97 -2.22 -8.57
C ILE A 244 -2.58 -1.58 -8.61
N VAL A 245 -1.83 -1.71 -9.71
CA VAL A 245 -0.47 -1.17 -9.81
C VAL A 245 -0.45 0.37 -9.67
N VAL A 246 -1.41 1.06 -10.28
CA VAL A 246 -1.46 2.53 -10.27
C VAL A 246 -2.08 3.05 -8.96
N HIS A 247 -3.22 2.50 -8.53
CA HIS A 247 -4.01 3.10 -7.44
C HIS A 247 -3.76 2.53 -6.04
N SER A 248 -3.01 1.43 -5.90
CA SER A 248 -2.64 0.92 -4.56
C SER A 248 -1.46 1.66 -3.91
N VAL A 249 -0.84 2.61 -4.62
CA VAL A 249 0.31 3.38 -4.14
C VAL A 249 -0.15 4.53 -3.23
N GLU A 250 0.48 4.65 -2.07
CA GLU A 250 0.20 5.70 -1.08
C GLU A 250 0.82 7.07 -1.48
N ASP A 251 1.99 7.07 -2.14
CA ASP A 251 2.64 8.28 -2.64
C ASP A 251 1.92 8.82 -3.90
N MET A 252 1.34 10.00 -3.77
CA MET A 252 0.56 10.63 -4.84
C MET A 252 1.40 11.01 -6.05
N ASN A 253 2.65 11.46 -5.86
CA ASN A 253 3.54 11.81 -6.97
C ASN A 253 3.95 10.58 -7.76
N PHE A 254 4.25 9.48 -7.04
CA PHE A 254 4.60 8.22 -7.67
C PHE A 254 3.40 7.59 -8.39
N ARG A 255 2.18 7.73 -7.84
CA ARG A 255 0.94 7.35 -8.52
C ARG A 255 0.72 8.13 -9.81
N VAL A 256 0.91 9.45 -9.80
CA VAL A 256 0.86 10.29 -11.01
C VAL A 256 1.91 9.86 -12.03
N HIS A 257 3.12 9.51 -11.59
CA HIS A 257 4.18 8.99 -12.47
C HIS A 257 3.78 7.66 -13.14
N LEU A 258 3.25 6.71 -12.38
CA LEU A 258 2.76 5.43 -12.92
C LEU A 258 1.59 5.61 -13.88
N GLN A 259 0.66 6.51 -13.55
CA GLN A 259 -0.43 6.89 -14.45
C GLN A 259 0.13 7.44 -15.77
N TYR A 260 1.09 8.36 -15.70
CA TYR A 260 1.74 8.93 -16.88
C TYR A 260 2.45 7.88 -17.75
N GLU A 261 3.10 6.89 -17.15
CA GLU A 261 3.71 5.79 -17.90
C GLU A 261 2.68 5.02 -18.72
N PHE A 262 1.53 4.67 -18.15
CA PHE A 262 0.45 4.02 -18.89
C PHE A 262 -0.21 4.94 -19.92
N THR A 263 -0.36 6.23 -19.63
CA THR A 263 -0.82 7.23 -20.61
C THR A 263 0.13 7.27 -21.81
N LYS A 264 1.45 7.26 -21.59
CA LYS A 264 2.45 7.21 -22.68
C LYS A 264 2.41 5.95 -23.51
N LEU A 265 1.96 4.85 -22.91
CA LEU A 265 1.70 3.61 -23.63
C LEU A 265 0.35 3.59 -24.35
N GLY A 266 -0.44 4.67 -24.31
CA GLY A 266 -1.72 4.79 -25.02
C GLY A 266 -2.90 4.14 -24.29
N LEU A 267 -2.85 4.02 -22.95
CA LEU A 267 -3.98 3.49 -22.17
C LEU A 267 -5.23 4.36 -22.32
N GLU A 268 -5.09 5.67 -22.20
CA GLU A 268 -6.23 6.61 -22.19
C GLU A 268 -7.02 6.58 -23.51
N GLU A 269 -6.33 6.62 -24.65
CA GLU A 269 -6.94 6.48 -25.99
C GLU A 269 -7.72 5.15 -26.11
N PHE A 270 -7.14 4.07 -25.58
CA PHE A 270 -7.78 2.76 -25.60
C PHE A 270 -9.01 2.71 -24.70
N LEU A 271 -8.96 3.30 -23.50
CA LEU A 271 -10.09 3.38 -22.57
C LEU A 271 -11.23 4.24 -23.13
N GLN A 272 -10.91 5.33 -23.82
CA GLN A 272 -11.91 6.18 -24.48
C GLN A 272 -12.66 5.41 -25.57
N LYS A 273 -11.94 4.63 -26.37
CA LYS A 273 -12.55 3.73 -27.38
C LYS A 273 -13.37 2.61 -26.73
N SER A 274 -12.89 2.08 -25.61
CA SER A 274 -13.51 0.93 -24.89
C SER A 274 -14.58 1.33 -23.88
N ARG A 275 -14.91 2.62 -23.76
CA ARG A 275 -15.89 3.16 -22.79
C ARG A 275 -17.30 2.59 -22.96
N HIS A 276 -17.63 2.13 -24.17
CA HIS A 276 -18.92 1.55 -24.54
C HIS A 276 -18.84 0.02 -24.72
N THR A 277 -17.96 -0.66 -23.99
CA THR A 277 -17.90 -2.12 -24.02
C THR A 277 -19.22 -2.75 -23.55
N GLU A 278 -19.65 -3.83 -24.21
CA GLU A 278 -20.83 -4.61 -23.80
C GLU A 278 -20.61 -5.41 -22.50
N SER A 279 -19.35 -5.52 -22.05
CA SER A 279 -19.02 -6.26 -20.82
C SER A 279 -19.13 -5.38 -19.58
N GLU A 280 -20.15 -5.63 -18.75
CA GLU A 280 -20.31 -4.98 -17.45
C GLU A 280 -19.07 -5.13 -16.55
N LYS A 281 -18.44 -6.32 -16.55
CA LYS A 281 -17.25 -6.57 -15.72
C LYS A 281 -16.06 -5.70 -16.12
N LEU A 282 -15.83 -5.56 -17.43
CA LEU A 282 -14.75 -4.71 -17.94
C LEU A 282 -15.09 -3.24 -17.73
N GLN A 283 -16.34 -2.84 -17.98
CA GLN A 283 -16.80 -1.47 -17.76
C GLN A 283 -16.61 -1.02 -16.31
N VAL A 284 -16.89 -1.88 -15.34
CA VAL A 284 -16.63 -1.60 -13.91
C VAL A 284 -15.15 -1.33 -13.65
N GLN A 285 -14.24 -2.10 -14.26
CA GLN A 285 -12.80 -1.88 -14.07
C GLN A 285 -12.30 -0.62 -14.77
N ILE A 286 -12.83 -0.31 -15.97
CA ILE A 286 -12.51 0.94 -16.69
C ILE A 286 -13.00 2.14 -15.88
N GLN A 287 -14.24 2.10 -15.39
CA GLN A 287 -14.79 3.19 -14.59
C GLN A 287 -14.01 3.38 -13.29
N ALA A 288 -13.61 2.29 -12.64
CA ALA A 288 -12.77 2.38 -11.44
C ALA A 288 -11.43 3.08 -11.69
N TYR A 289 -10.83 2.93 -12.88
CA TYR A 289 -9.63 3.68 -13.27
C TYR A 289 -9.93 5.17 -13.46
N LEU A 290 -10.96 5.48 -14.25
CA LEU A 290 -11.33 6.84 -14.59
C LEU A 290 -11.74 7.66 -13.35
N ASP A 291 -12.49 7.06 -12.42
CA ASP A 291 -12.90 7.70 -11.16
C ASP A 291 -11.71 8.01 -10.24
N ASN A 292 -10.58 7.33 -10.44
CA ASN A 292 -9.38 7.43 -9.61
C ASN A 292 -8.20 8.07 -10.36
N VAL A 293 -8.42 8.60 -11.56
CA VAL A 293 -7.36 9.24 -12.35
C VAL A 293 -7.04 10.62 -11.75
N PHE A 294 -5.77 10.98 -11.65
CA PHE A 294 -5.36 12.32 -11.26
C PHE A 294 -5.34 13.22 -12.49
N ASP A 295 -6.25 14.20 -12.54
CA ASP A 295 -6.22 15.27 -13.53
C ASP A 295 -5.25 16.38 -13.08
N VAL A 296 -3.96 16.19 -13.39
CA VAL A 296 -2.92 17.17 -13.06
C VAL A 296 -3.15 18.50 -13.76
N GLY A 297 -3.75 18.49 -14.95
CA GLY A 297 -4.10 19.71 -15.69
C GLY A 297 -5.16 20.52 -14.97
N GLY A 298 -6.28 19.88 -14.64
CA GLY A 298 -7.36 20.49 -13.85
C GLY A 298 -6.88 20.96 -12.47
N LEU A 299 -6.05 20.19 -11.78
CA LEU A 299 -5.49 20.59 -10.49
C LEU A 299 -4.55 21.82 -10.57
N LEU A 300 -3.83 21.99 -11.68
CA LEU A 300 -3.00 23.18 -11.90
C LEU A 300 -3.86 24.40 -12.22
N GLU A 301 -4.89 24.25 -13.06
CA GLU A 301 -5.86 25.32 -13.35
C GLU A 301 -6.60 25.76 -12.07
N ASP A 302 -7.02 24.80 -11.24
CA ASP A 302 -7.64 25.07 -9.93
C ASP A 302 -6.67 25.79 -8.98
N ALA A 303 -5.39 25.40 -8.97
CA ALA A 303 -4.37 26.04 -8.15
C ALA A 303 -4.07 27.48 -8.61
N GLU A 304 -4.01 27.71 -9.92
CA GLU A 304 -3.83 29.03 -10.51
C GLU A 304 -5.04 29.93 -10.22
N THR A 305 -6.25 29.40 -10.41
CA THR A 305 -7.50 30.08 -10.06
C THR A 305 -7.56 30.45 -8.58
N LYS A 306 -7.11 29.53 -7.71
CA LYS A 306 -7.01 29.79 -6.26
C LYS A 306 -6.00 30.90 -5.94
N ASN A 307 -4.85 30.93 -6.60
CA ASN A 307 -3.84 31.97 -6.38
C ASN A 307 -4.38 33.34 -6.79
N VAL A 308 -5.05 33.44 -7.94
CA VAL A 308 -5.73 34.68 -8.37
C VAL A 308 -6.79 35.12 -7.35
N ALA A 309 -7.57 34.18 -6.81
CA ALA A 309 -8.56 34.49 -5.78
C ALA A 309 -7.90 34.98 -4.47
N LEU A 310 -6.76 34.42 -4.08
CA LEU A 310 -6.00 34.85 -2.90
C LEU A 310 -5.42 36.26 -3.08
N GLU A 311 -4.87 36.59 -4.24
CA GLU A 311 -4.43 37.96 -4.57
C GLU A 311 -5.59 38.96 -4.46
N LYS A 312 -6.79 38.57 -4.90
CA LYS A 312 -7.97 39.43 -4.78
C LYS A 312 -8.43 39.63 -3.34
N VAL A 313 -8.28 38.62 -2.49
CA VAL A 313 -8.55 38.73 -1.05
C VAL A 313 -7.56 39.69 -0.40
N GLU A 314 -6.27 39.58 -0.73
CA GLU A 314 -5.22 40.48 -0.22
C GLU A 314 -5.47 41.94 -0.62
N GLU A 315 -5.87 42.18 -1.88
CA GLU A 315 -6.23 43.53 -2.36
C GLU A 315 -7.47 44.11 -1.63
N LEU A 316 -8.45 43.26 -1.32
CA LEU A 316 -9.65 43.67 -0.56
C LEU A 316 -9.35 43.93 0.91
N GLU A 317 -8.46 43.15 1.53
CA GLU A 317 -7.98 43.37 2.89
C GLU A 317 -7.18 44.68 2.98
N GLU A 318 -6.37 45.00 1.98
CA GLU A 318 -5.64 46.26 1.89
C GLU A 318 -6.58 47.46 1.75
N HIS A 319 -7.62 47.35 0.90
CA HIS A 319 -8.66 48.39 0.79
C HIS A 319 -9.47 48.57 2.08
N LEU A 320 -9.83 47.48 2.78
CA LEU A 320 -10.51 47.55 4.08
C LEU A 320 -9.63 48.20 5.14
N SER A 321 -8.32 47.96 5.11
CA SER A 321 -7.38 48.62 6.01
C SER A 321 -7.30 50.14 5.73
N HIS A 322 -7.31 50.54 4.46
CA HIS A 322 -7.32 51.95 4.04
C HIS A 322 -8.60 52.68 4.48
N VAL A 323 -9.76 52.04 4.33
CA VAL A 323 -11.06 52.58 4.76
C VAL A 323 -11.16 52.61 6.29
N GLY A 324 -10.62 51.61 6.99
CA GLY A 324 -10.58 51.55 8.46
C GLY A 324 -9.75 52.67 9.09
N VAL A 325 -8.67 53.11 8.42
CA VAL A 325 -7.82 54.24 8.87
C VAL A 325 -8.51 55.60 8.65
N GLN A 326 -9.48 55.72 7.74
CA GLN A 326 -10.24 56.95 7.51
C GLN A 326 -11.41 57.19 8.48
N ILE A 327 -11.78 56.21 9.33
CA ILE A 327 -13.00 56.27 10.17
C ILE A 327 -12.70 56.58 11.67
N ALA A 328 -11.48 56.99 12.04
CA ALA A 328 -11.22 57.60 13.35
C ALA A 328 -10.81 59.07 13.15
N PRO A 329 -11.53 60.09 13.67
CA PRO A 329 -11.99 60.18 15.07
C PRO A 329 -13.25 61.04 15.34
N PHE A 330 -14.42 60.50 15.67
CA PHE A 330 -15.58 61.25 16.24
C PHE A 330 -16.54 60.18 16.80
N THR A 331 -17.13 60.17 18.00
CA THR A 331 -17.29 61.14 19.10
C THR A 331 -17.84 60.39 20.33
N LEU A 332 -17.67 61.01 21.49
CA LEU A 332 -18.36 60.76 22.76
C LEU A 332 -19.91 60.89 22.67
N THR A 333 -20.58 60.24 23.62
CA THR A 333 -21.85 60.59 24.31
C THR A 333 -23.23 60.26 23.69
N SER A 334 -23.93 59.38 24.44
CA SER A 334 -25.27 59.54 25.04
C SER A 334 -26.55 59.82 24.21
N SER A 335 -27.57 59.05 24.60
CA SER A 335 -29.03 59.33 24.69
C SER A 335 -29.92 59.32 23.43
N ALA A 336 -30.93 58.44 23.49
CA ALA A 336 -32.20 58.39 22.74
C ALA A 336 -33.03 59.71 22.91
N PRO A 337 -34.14 60.00 22.16
CA PRO A 337 -35.09 59.07 21.51
C PRO A 337 -35.70 59.46 20.13
N VAL A 338 -36.30 58.44 19.48
CA VAL A 338 -37.48 58.34 18.58
C VAL A 338 -38.07 59.61 17.92
N ARG A 339 -38.19 59.63 16.57
CA ARG A 339 -39.49 59.69 15.81
C ARG A 339 -39.33 59.69 14.27
N THR A 340 -39.88 58.63 13.68
CA THR A 340 -40.68 58.50 12.42
C THR A 340 -40.64 59.60 11.35
N ASN A 341 -40.21 59.24 10.14
CA ASN A 341 -41.08 59.07 8.96
C ASN A 341 -40.22 58.78 7.71
N ASN A 342 -40.44 57.63 7.06
CA ASN A 342 -40.77 57.62 5.63
C ASN A 342 -41.09 56.22 5.10
N THR A 343 -42.17 56.21 4.36
CA THR A 343 -42.82 55.13 3.62
C THR A 343 -42.07 54.73 2.35
N PHE A 344 -41.96 53.42 2.17
CA PHE A 344 -41.93 52.60 0.94
C PHE A 344 -40.91 52.88 -0.18
N LEU A 345 -39.91 51.99 -0.29
CA LEU A 345 -39.82 50.96 -1.34
C LEU A 345 -38.77 49.90 -0.92
N SER A 346 -39.15 48.62 -1.01
CA SER A 346 -38.59 47.45 -0.30
C SER A 346 -37.20 46.96 -0.77
N PRO A 347 -36.43 46.32 0.13
CA PRO A 347 -35.66 45.12 -0.20
C PRO A 347 -36.25 43.89 0.51
N LEU A 348 -36.37 42.80 -0.24
CA LEU A 348 -36.95 41.53 0.20
C LEU A 348 -36.21 40.93 1.40
N CYS A 349 -36.99 40.37 2.34
CA CYS A 349 -36.54 39.58 3.49
C CYS A 349 -35.50 38.49 3.11
N PRO A 350 -34.53 38.17 3.98
CA PRO A 350 -33.81 36.92 3.90
C PRO A 350 -34.78 35.78 4.19
N GLN A 351 -35.03 34.91 3.21
CA GLN A 351 -35.90 33.75 3.38
C GLN A 351 -35.25 32.79 4.39
N ALA A 352 -35.94 32.53 5.50
CA ALA A 352 -35.59 31.46 6.42
C ALA A 352 -35.63 30.11 5.69
N ILE A 353 -34.54 29.35 5.76
CA ILE A 353 -34.41 28.00 5.18
C ILE A 353 -35.52 27.12 5.79
N ARG A 354 -36.49 26.73 4.97
CA ARG A 354 -37.60 25.85 5.38
C ARG A 354 -37.11 24.40 5.44
N ILE A 355 -37.47 23.69 6.51
CA ILE A 355 -37.24 22.24 6.64
C ILE A 355 -38.08 21.54 5.57
N LYS A 356 -37.42 20.86 4.62
CA LYS A 356 -38.08 20.11 3.55
C LYS A 356 -38.79 18.87 4.08
N LYS A 357 -39.94 18.55 3.49
CA LYS A 357 -40.72 17.33 3.83
C LYS A 357 -40.14 16.13 3.08
N PRO A 358 -40.06 14.94 3.72
CA PRO A 358 -39.60 13.74 3.03
C PRO A 358 -40.61 13.31 1.94
N ILE A 359 -40.10 12.99 0.76
CA ILE A 359 -40.88 12.50 -0.38
C ILE A 359 -41.27 11.04 -0.13
N LYS A 360 -42.54 10.70 -0.38
CA LYS A 360 -43.03 9.33 -0.26
C LYS A 360 -42.87 8.62 -1.60
N THR A 361 -42.10 7.54 -1.63
CA THR A 361 -41.93 6.69 -2.82
C THR A 361 -42.88 5.49 -2.78
N LYS A 362 -43.24 4.98 -3.96
CA LYS A 362 -44.09 3.78 -4.14
C LYS A 362 -43.29 2.49 -3.92
N PHE A 363 -42.03 2.46 -4.33
CA PHE A 363 -41.11 1.33 -4.13
C PHE A 363 -39.94 1.68 -3.21
N ARG A 364 -39.34 0.65 -2.59
CA ARG A 364 -38.05 0.81 -1.91
C ARG A 364 -36.93 0.93 -2.92
N LEU A 365 -36.27 2.10 -2.95
CA LEU A 365 -35.14 2.40 -3.83
C LEU A 365 -33.80 2.18 -3.12
N PRO A 366 -32.70 1.93 -3.86
CA PRO A 366 -31.34 1.93 -3.33
C PRO A 366 -31.05 3.24 -2.61
N VAL A 367 -30.42 3.14 -1.44
CA VAL A 367 -29.94 4.33 -0.72
C VAL A 367 -28.78 4.92 -1.51
N PHE A 368 -28.91 6.16 -1.95
CA PHE A 368 -27.81 6.92 -2.53
C PHE A 368 -26.91 7.42 -1.40
N ASN A 369 -25.72 6.83 -1.26
CA ASN A 369 -24.78 7.10 -0.17
C ASN A 369 -24.02 8.43 -0.35
N TRP A 370 -24.73 9.52 -0.62
CA TRP A 370 -24.16 10.86 -0.64
C TRP A 370 -23.80 11.35 0.77
N THR A 371 -22.80 12.22 0.88
CA THR A 371 -22.50 12.90 2.15
C THR A 371 -23.27 14.21 2.17
N ALA A 372 -24.41 14.24 2.86
CA ALA A 372 -25.28 15.41 2.90
C ALA A 372 -24.63 16.59 3.65
N LEU A 373 -24.71 17.79 3.07
CA LEU A 373 -24.37 19.04 3.76
C LEU A 373 -25.42 19.33 4.84
N LYS A 374 -24.96 19.76 6.03
CA LYS A 374 -25.88 20.14 7.11
C LYS A 374 -26.56 21.48 6.76
N PRO A 375 -27.80 21.74 7.19
CA PRO A 375 -28.54 22.96 6.80
C PRO A 375 -27.82 24.28 7.08
N ASN A 376 -27.00 24.32 8.13
CA ASN A 376 -26.17 25.46 8.51
C ASN A 376 -24.92 25.67 7.63
N GLN A 377 -24.59 24.70 6.77
CA GLN A 377 -23.52 24.77 5.77
C GLN A 377 -24.04 25.14 4.37
N ILE A 378 -25.36 25.24 4.19
CA ILE A 378 -26.01 25.46 2.89
C ILE A 378 -26.05 26.96 2.52
N SER A 379 -26.20 27.83 3.51
CA SER A 379 -26.30 29.28 3.28
C SER A 379 -25.03 29.82 2.63
N GLY A 380 -25.17 30.48 1.46
CA GLY A 380 -24.04 31.01 0.68
C GLY A 380 -23.38 30.00 -0.26
N THR A 381 -23.96 28.80 -0.41
CA THR A 381 -23.53 27.81 -1.42
C THR A 381 -24.52 27.77 -2.59
N VAL A 382 -24.10 27.18 -3.72
CA VAL A 382 -25.00 26.96 -4.88
C VAL A 382 -26.30 26.26 -4.49
N PHE A 383 -26.28 25.38 -3.48
CA PHE A 383 -27.44 24.65 -2.99
C PHE A 383 -28.50 25.54 -2.30
N SER A 384 -28.18 26.80 -1.98
CA SER A 384 -29.18 27.78 -1.51
C SER A 384 -29.98 28.42 -2.64
N GLU A 385 -29.53 28.28 -3.88
CA GLU A 385 -30.15 28.84 -5.09
C GLU A 385 -30.85 27.77 -5.95
N LEU A 386 -30.63 26.48 -5.65
CA LEU A 386 -31.24 25.36 -6.35
C LEU A 386 -32.62 25.01 -5.77
N ASP A 387 -33.59 24.83 -6.67
CA ASP A 387 -34.97 24.45 -6.36
C ASP A 387 -35.31 23.13 -7.05
N ASP A 388 -35.29 22.05 -6.29
CA ASP A 388 -35.61 20.69 -6.68
C ASP A 388 -37.12 20.43 -6.81
N GLU A 389 -37.98 21.25 -6.19
CA GLU A 389 -39.44 21.08 -6.25
C GLU A 389 -39.96 21.25 -7.69
N LYS A 390 -39.40 22.20 -8.45
CA LYS A 390 -39.72 22.39 -9.88
C LYS A 390 -39.28 21.23 -10.74
N ILE A 391 -38.09 20.68 -10.48
CA ILE A 391 -37.55 19.57 -11.27
C ILE A 391 -38.29 18.26 -10.95
N LEU A 392 -38.76 18.09 -9.71
CA LEU A 392 -39.56 16.93 -9.31
C LEU A 392 -40.92 16.86 -10.03
N GLU A 393 -41.49 17.99 -10.46
CA GLU A 393 -42.72 18.02 -11.28
C GLU A 393 -42.48 17.60 -12.74
N ASP A 394 -41.27 17.85 -13.27
CA ASP A 394 -40.89 17.53 -14.64
C ASP A 394 -40.34 16.09 -14.81
N LEU A 395 -39.99 15.43 -13.71
CA LEU A 395 -39.41 14.08 -13.72
C LEU A 395 -40.49 12.99 -13.73
N ASP A 396 -40.34 12.01 -14.62
CA ASP A 396 -41.16 10.78 -14.63
C ASP A 396 -40.72 9.85 -13.48
N LEU A 397 -41.18 10.17 -12.28
CA LEU A 397 -40.85 9.45 -11.05
C LEU A 397 -41.40 8.02 -11.06
N ASP A 398 -42.52 7.75 -11.74
CA ASP A 398 -43.08 6.40 -11.85
C ASP A 398 -42.13 5.48 -12.64
N LYS A 399 -41.62 5.94 -13.79
CA LYS A 399 -40.63 5.18 -14.57
C LYS A 399 -39.30 5.06 -13.84
N PHE A 400 -38.88 6.10 -13.14
CA PHE A 400 -37.65 6.08 -12.34
C PHE A 400 -37.74 5.05 -11.20
N GLU A 401 -38.82 5.06 -10.43
CA GLU A 401 -39.00 4.10 -9.35
C GLU A 401 -39.11 2.66 -9.85
N GLU A 402 -39.74 2.42 -11.00
CA GLU A 402 -39.85 1.09 -11.61
C GLU A 402 -38.47 0.52 -12.02
N LEU A 403 -37.59 1.38 -12.54
CA LEU A 403 -36.23 1.02 -12.99
C LEU A 403 -35.26 0.81 -11.82
N PHE A 404 -35.40 1.61 -10.76
CA PHE A 404 -34.47 1.62 -9.64
C PHE A 404 -35.05 0.95 -8.38
N LYS A 405 -36.14 0.19 -8.45
CA LYS A 405 -36.63 -0.56 -7.28
C LYS A 405 -35.66 -1.66 -6.85
N THR A 406 -35.46 -1.81 -5.55
CA THR A 406 -34.65 -2.90 -4.99
C THR A 406 -35.38 -4.25 -5.09
N LYS A 407 -34.63 -5.36 -5.15
CA LYS A 407 -35.19 -6.73 -5.15
C LYS A 407 -35.90 -7.10 -3.83
N ALA A 408 -35.66 -6.34 -2.77
CA ALA A 408 -36.31 -6.48 -1.46
C ALA A 408 -37.48 -5.47 -1.36
N GLN A 409 -38.49 -5.63 -2.21
CA GLN A 409 -39.79 -5.02 -1.94
C GLN A 409 -40.40 -5.83 -0.81
N GLY A 410 -40.36 -5.31 0.42
CA GLY A 410 -41.18 -5.86 1.50
C GLY A 410 -42.66 -5.85 1.07
N PRO A 411 -43.51 -6.71 1.63
CA PRO A 411 -44.91 -6.72 1.25
C PRO A 411 -45.51 -5.32 1.42
N ALA A 412 -46.27 -4.90 0.42
CA ALA A 412 -47.14 -3.74 0.52
C ALA A 412 -48.00 -3.89 1.79
N ILE A 413 -48.24 -2.77 2.46
CA ILE A 413 -49.11 -2.71 3.62
C ILE A 413 -50.50 -3.14 3.17
N ASP A 414 -50.87 -4.38 3.49
CA ASP A 414 -52.26 -4.84 3.46
C ASP A 414 -52.56 -5.50 4.81
N LEU A 415 -53.49 -4.87 5.53
CA LEU A 415 -54.19 -5.48 6.65
C LEU A 415 -55.01 -6.66 6.10
N LEU A 416 -54.70 -7.90 6.50
CA LEU A 416 -55.64 -8.99 6.87
C LEU A 416 -54.97 -10.39 6.82
N CYS A 417 -54.84 -10.98 8.01
CA CYS A 417 -54.92 -12.42 8.36
C CYS A 417 -54.01 -13.50 7.71
N SER A 418 -53.10 -14.03 8.56
CA SER A 418 -52.75 -15.44 8.83
C SER A 418 -52.46 -16.46 7.71
N LYS A 419 -51.26 -17.08 7.78
CA LYS A 419 -51.13 -18.50 8.20
C LYS A 419 -49.67 -18.96 8.42
N ASN A 420 -49.42 -19.31 9.69
CA ASN A 420 -48.51 -20.30 10.28
C ASN A 420 -47.54 -21.11 9.38
N LYS A 421 -46.26 -21.08 9.76
CA LYS A 421 -45.44 -22.30 9.92
C LYS A 421 -44.46 -22.11 11.08
N ALA A 422 -44.58 -22.98 12.07
CA ALA A 422 -43.85 -22.95 13.33
C ALA A 422 -42.37 -23.32 13.15
N SER A 423 -41.48 -22.50 13.72
CA SER A 423 -40.12 -22.89 14.10
C SER A 423 -39.82 -22.29 15.48
N HIS A 424 -39.05 -23.03 16.26
CA HIS A 424 -38.90 -22.91 17.70
C HIS A 424 -38.62 -21.48 18.22
N LYS A 425 -39.37 -21.07 19.25
CA LYS A 425 -39.18 -19.83 20.01
C LYS A 425 -37.78 -19.78 20.65
N ALA A 426 -36.85 -19.06 20.04
CA ALA A 426 -35.89 -18.28 20.81
C ALA A 426 -36.63 -17.00 21.26
N ALA A 427 -36.52 -16.62 22.54
CA ALA A 427 -37.09 -15.37 23.01
C ALA A 427 -36.58 -14.21 22.12
N ASN A 428 -37.49 -13.42 21.54
CA ASN A 428 -37.15 -12.23 20.76
C ASN A 428 -36.47 -11.22 21.70
N LYS A 429 -35.15 -11.31 21.86
CA LYS A 429 -34.37 -10.31 22.60
C LYS A 429 -34.46 -8.97 21.87
N VAL A 430 -34.75 -7.91 22.60
CA VAL A 430 -34.79 -6.53 22.11
C VAL A 430 -33.38 -6.11 21.71
N THR A 431 -33.23 -5.62 20.48
CA THR A 431 -31.96 -5.09 19.98
C THR A 431 -32.08 -3.58 19.75
N LEU A 432 -31.18 -2.79 20.33
CA LEU A 432 -31.19 -1.32 20.22
C LEU A 432 -30.09 -0.79 19.30
N LEU A 433 -28.96 -1.50 19.23
CA LEU A 433 -27.89 -1.26 18.29
C LEU A 433 -28.30 -1.63 16.85
N GLU A 434 -27.69 -0.94 15.89
CA GLU A 434 -27.81 -1.31 14.48
C GLU A 434 -27.23 -2.72 14.24
N ALA A 435 -27.87 -3.49 13.35
CA ALA A 435 -27.62 -4.93 13.21
C ALA A 435 -26.18 -5.29 12.84
N ASN A 436 -25.53 -4.52 11.96
CA ASN A 436 -24.12 -4.75 11.61
C ASN A 436 -23.19 -4.36 12.75
N ARG A 437 -23.48 -3.26 13.45
CA ARG A 437 -22.72 -2.84 14.63
C ARG A 437 -22.79 -3.87 15.77
N ALA A 438 -23.98 -4.37 16.09
CA ALA A 438 -24.17 -5.43 17.08
C ALA A 438 -23.43 -6.71 16.66
N LYS A 439 -23.55 -7.15 15.41
CA LYS A 439 -22.83 -8.32 14.88
C LYS A 439 -21.32 -8.17 14.96
N ASN A 440 -20.77 -7.02 14.60
CA ASN A 440 -19.33 -6.77 14.65
C ASN A 440 -18.80 -6.72 16.09
N LEU A 441 -19.59 -6.17 17.01
CA LEU A 441 -19.30 -6.18 18.44
C LEU A 441 -19.32 -7.63 18.98
N ALA A 442 -20.32 -8.43 18.62
CA ALA A 442 -20.41 -9.83 19.00
C ALA A 442 -19.19 -10.65 18.57
N ILE A 443 -18.70 -10.42 17.34
CA ILE A 443 -17.49 -11.07 16.83
C ILE A 443 -16.27 -10.68 17.67
N THR A 444 -16.15 -9.38 17.99
CA THR A 444 -15.04 -8.84 18.79
C THR A 444 -15.06 -9.40 20.21
N LEU A 445 -16.21 -9.40 20.89
CA LEU A 445 -16.36 -9.94 22.24
C LEU A 445 -16.12 -11.46 22.31
N ARG A 446 -16.55 -12.21 21.30
CA ARG A 446 -16.25 -13.66 21.22
C ARG A 446 -14.75 -13.95 21.07
N LYS A 447 -13.99 -13.09 20.39
CA LYS A 447 -12.53 -13.21 20.30
C LYS A 447 -11.86 -12.93 21.65
N ALA A 448 -12.47 -12.10 22.49
CA ALA A 448 -11.98 -11.75 23.83
C ALA A 448 -12.09 -12.90 24.83
N GLY A 449 -13.17 -13.70 24.73
CA GLY A 449 -13.45 -14.81 25.65
C GLY A 449 -13.62 -14.38 27.12
N ARG A 450 -14.01 -13.12 27.36
CA ARG A 450 -14.13 -12.49 28.68
C ARG A 450 -15.53 -11.96 28.92
N SER A 451 -15.94 -11.89 30.19
CA SER A 451 -17.25 -11.34 30.56
C SER A 451 -17.27 -9.82 30.43
N THR A 452 -18.48 -9.25 30.33
CA THR A 452 -18.69 -7.80 30.30
C THR A 452 -18.12 -7.12 31.54
N GLU A 453 -18.30 -7.74 32.71
CA GLU A 453 -17.84 -7.26 34.00
C GLU A 453 -16.31 -7.29 34.09
N GLU A 454 -15.68 -8.36 33.59
CA GLU A 454 -14.22 -8.48 33.54
C GLU A 454 -13.60 -7.40 32.66
N ILE A 455 -14.20 -7.13 31.49
CA ILE A 455 -13.73 -6.09 30.57
C ILE A 455 -13.87 -4.71 31.23
N CYS A 456 -15.05 -4.38 31.77
CA CYS A 456 -15.28 -3.08 32.41
C CYS A 456 -14.38 -2.87 33.63
N LYS A 457 -14.17 -3.93 34.43
CA LYS A 457 -13.27 -3.90 35.59
C LYS A 457 -11.81 -3.68 35.15
N ALA A 458 -11.35 -4.39 34.13
CA ALA A 458 -10.01 -4.23 33.59
C ALA A 458 -9.75 -2.81 33.08
N ILE A 459 -10.76 -2.17 32.46
CA ILE A 459 -10.68 -0.76 32.04
C ILE A 459 -10.63 0.19 33.24
N HIS A 460 -11.38 -0.12 34.29
CA HIS A 460 -11.36 0.69 35.51
C HIS A 460 -10.00 0.65 36.21
N THR A 461 -9.33 -0.51 36.17
CA THR A 461 -8.04 -0.75 36.84
C THR A 461 -6.82 -0.65 35.92
N PHE A 462 -6.99 -0.29 34.64
CA PHE A 462 -5.92 -0.25 33.63
C PHE A 462 -5.13 -1.57 33.51
N ASP A 463 -5.82 -2.72 33.62
CA ASP A 463 -5.17 -4.03 33.62
C ASP A 463 -4.94 -4.57 32.21
N LEU A 464 -3.72 -4.38 31.70
CA LEU A 464 -3.29 -4.88 30.38
C LEU A 464 -3.03 -6.39 30.33
N LYS A 465 -2.95 -7.09 31.47
CA LYS A 465 -2.85 -8.56 31.48
C LYS A 465 -4.19 -9.17 31.18
N THR A 466 -5.23 -8.63 31.83
CA THR A 466 -6.61 -9.03 31.56
C THR A 466 -7.06 -8.48 30.21
N LEU A 467 -6.69 -7.26 29.80
CA LEU A 467 -7.13 -6.68 28.53
C LEU A 467 -5.92 -6.30 27.64
N PRO A 468 -5.44 -7.21 26.77
CA PRO A 468 -4.28 -6.95 25.91
C PRO A 468 -4.50 -5.76 24.96
N VAL A 469 -3.42 -5.08 24.60
CA VAL A 469 -3.45 -3.84 23.80
C VAL A 469 -4.15 -4.00 22.45
N ASP A 470 -3.88 -5.07 21.70
CA ASP A 470 -4.56 -5.39 20.43
C ASP A 470 -6.08 -5.42 20.58
N PHE A 471 -6.55 -5.91 21.73
CA PHE A 471 -7.98 -5.98 22.02
C PHE A 471 -8.54 -4.63 22.45
N VAL A 472 -7.79 -3.84 23.22
CA VAL A 472 -8.14 -2.45 23.55
C VAL A 472 -8.35 -1.64 22.27
N GLU A 473 -7.42 -1.72 21.32
CA GLU A 473 -7.51 -1.02 20.02
C GLU A 473 -8.71 -1.48 19.18
N CYS A 474 -9.01 -2.78 19.18
CA CYS A 474 -10.22 -3.30 18.55
C CYS A 474 -11.49 -2.73 19.21
N LEU A 475 -11.52 -2.69 20.54
CA LEU A 475 -12.67 -2.25 21.31
C LEU A 475 -12.90 -0.73 21.23
N MET A 476 -11.85 0.07 21.01
CA MET A 476 -11.96 1.51 20.76
C MET A 476 -12.84 1.86 19.55
N ARG A 477 -12.96 0.97 18.56
CA ARG A 477 -13.87 1.14 17.40
C ARG A 477 -15.35 1.04 17.79
N PHE A 478 -15.64 0.48 18.96
CA PHE A 478 -16.98 0.27 19.50
C PHE A 478 -17.29 1.22 20.66
N LEU A 479 -16.55 2.33 20.81
CA LEU A 479 -16.93 3.37 21.75
C LEU A 479 -18.40 3.79 21.49
N PRO A 480 -19.25 3.82 22.54
CA PRO A 480 -20.66 4.16 22.38
C PRO A 480 -20.83 5.56 21.82
N THR A 481 -21.67 5.73 20.80
CA THR A 481 -22.01 7.07 20.29
C THR A 481 -23.01 7.75 21.23
N GLU A 482 -23.08 9.09 21.19
CA GLU A 482 -24.03 9.83 22.04
C GLU A 482 -25.48 9.40 21.84
N ASN A 483 -25.86 9.03 20.61
CA ASN A 483 -27.19 8.55 20.29
C ASN A 483 -27.48 7.18 20.91
N GLU A 484 -26.50 6.26 20.85
CA GLU A 484 -26.62 4.94 21.48
C GLU A 484 -26.71 5.04 23.00
N VAL A 485 -25.90 5.91 23.61
CA VAL A 485 -25.97 6.17 25.05
C VAL A 485 -27.35 6.69 25.45
N LYS A 486 -27.95 7.59 24.65
CA LYS A 486 -29.32 8.09 24.90
C LYS A 486 -30.35 6.97 24.83
N LEU A 487 -30.31 6.14 23.79
CA LEU A 487 -31.24 5.01 23.60
C LEU A 487 -31.14 4.00 24.75
N LEU A 488 -29.91 3.63 25.13
CA LEU A 488 -29.65 2.67 26.21
C LEU A 488 -30.08 3.22 27.57
N ARG A 489 -29.82 4.51 27.85
CA ARG A 489 -30.28 5.18 29.08
C ARG A 489 -31.79 5.32 29.14
N GLN A 490 -32.44 5.58 28.01
CA GLN A 490 -33.90 5.66 27.94
C GLN A 490 -34.52 4.30 28.24
N TYR A 491 -33.98 3.22 27.64
CA TYR A 491 -34.43 1.86 27.91
C TYR A 491 -34.31 1.49 29.40
N GLU A 492 -33.19 1.84 30.03
CA GLU A 492 -32.97 1.67 31.47
C GLU A 492 -33.93 2.51 32.32
N LYS A 493 -34.16 3.78 31.94
CA LYS A 493 -35.06 4.70 32.66
C LYS A 493 -36.52 4.23 32.62
N GLU A 494 -36.93 3.60 31.53
CA GLU A 494 -38.27 3.00 31.35
C GLU A 494 -38.48 1.71 32.17
N ARG A 495 -37.48 1.29 32.99
CA ARG A 495 -37.51 0.09 33.85
C ARG A 495 -37.84 -1.21 33.09
N LYS A 496 -37.45 -1.28 31.82
CA LYS A 496 -37.61 -2.48 31.00
C LYS A 496 -36.62 -3.57 31.47
N PRO A 497 -36.98 -4.87 31.45
CA PRO A 497 -36.10 -5.94 31.90
C PRO A 497 -34.80 -5.97 31.09
N LEU A 498 -33.65 -5.96 31.78
CA LEU A 498 -32.34 -5.95 31.11
C LEU A 498 -31.99 -7.33 30.52
N GLU A 499 -32.67 -8.38 30.98
CA GLU A 499 -32.59 -9.75 30.48
C GLU A 499 -33.22 -9.90 29.09
N GLU A 500 -34.10 -8.97 28.71
CA GLU A 500 -34.71 -8.93 27.39
C GLU A 500 -33.79 -8.29 26.34
N LEU A 501 -32.72 -7.58 26.73
CA LEU A 501 -31.75 -7.03 25.78
C LEU A 501 -30.88 -8.12 25.15
N SER A 502 -30.43 -7.85 23.92
CA SER A 502 -29.36 -8.64 23.31
C SER A 502 -28.10 -8.60 24.19
N ASP A 503 -27.24 -9.62 24.09
CA ASP A 503 -26.02 -9.68 24.90
C ASP A 503 -25.06 -8.53 24.54
N GLU A 504 -25.11 -8.08 23.29
CA GLU A 504 -24.36 -6.94 22.76
C GLU A 504 -24.87 -5.59 23.28
N ASP A 505 -26.19 -5.38 23.34
CA ASP A 505 -26.78 -4.17 23.91
C ASP A 505 -26.54 -4.08 25.42
N ARG A 506 -26.62 -5.23 26.11
CA ARG A 506 -26.29 -5.31 27.54
C ARG A 506 -24.81 -4.98 27.78
N PHE A 507 -23.91 -5.50 26.95
CA PHE A 507 -22.50 -5.08 26.99
C PHE A 507 -22.36 -3.57 26.78
N MET A 508 -22.99 -3.01 25.75
CA MET A 508 -22.87 -1.58 25.42
C MET A 508 -23.41 -0.68 26.53
N LEU A 509 -24.48 -1.09 27.22
CA LEU A 509 -25.01 -0.40 28.40
C LEU A 509 -23.96 -0.35 29.51
N HIS A 510 -23.38 -1.48 29.90
CA HIS A 510 -22.32 -1.52 30.93
C HIS A 510 -21.07 -0.75 30.51
N PHE A 511 -20.66 -0.88 29.25
CA PHE A 511 -19.52 -0.20 28.67
C PHE A 511 -19.70 1.32 28.72
N SER A 512 -20.88 1.83 28.36
CA SER A 512 -21.21 3.27 28.42
C SER A 512 -21.28 3.86 29.83
N LYS A 513 -21.41 3.02 30.87
CA LYS A 513 -21.39 3.44 32.27
C LYS A 513 -19.98 3.62 32.82
N VAL A 514 -18.96 3.15 32.11
CA VAL A 514 -17.57 3.37 32.50
C VAL A 514 -17.27 4.86 32.41
N GLU A 515 -16.93 5.47 33.54
CA GLU A 515 -16.63 6.89 33.59
C GLU A 515 -15.35 7.23 32.82
N ARG A 516 -15.43 8.27 31.98
CA ARG A 516 -14.31 8.73 31.13
C ARG A 516 -13.72 7.61 30.28
N LEU A 517 -14.61 6.74 29.77
CA LEU A 517 -14.28 5.57 28.96
C LEU A 517 -13.29 5.89 27.84
N THR A 518 -13.55 6.92 27.03
CA THR A 518 -12.69 7.29 25.90
C THR A 518 -11.26 7.59 26.34
N GLN A 519 -11.09 8.33 27.44
CA GLN A 519 -9.77 8.66 27.99
C GLN A 519 -9.10 7.42 28.57
N ARG A 520 -9.83 6.58 29.32
CA ARG A 520 -9.29 5.34 29.91
C ARG A 520 -8.79 4.38 28.84
N MET A 521 -9.56 4.20 27.76
CA MET A 521 -9.19 3.36 26.63
C MET A 521 -7.95 3.90 25.91
N ALA A 522 -7.88 5.22 25.67
CA ALA A 522 -6.72 5.86 25.07
C ALA A 522 -5.46 5.71 25.93
N ILE A 523 -5.59 5.83 27.26
CA ILE A 523 -4.48 5.60 28.20
C ILE A 523 -4.03 4.14 28.17
N MET A 524 -4.95 3.17 28.19
CA MET A 524 -4.58 1.75 28.11
C MET A 524 -3.85 1.42 26.82
N ALA A 525 -4.32 1.93 25.68
CA ALA A 525 -3.64 1.76 24.40
C ALA A 525 -2.21 2.34 24.44
N PHE A 526 -2.07 3.56 24.97
CA PHE A 526 -0.77 4.20 25.13
C PHE A 526 0.20 3.41 26.04
N LEU A 527 -0.28 2.92 27.19
CA LEU A 527 0.52 2.13 28.12
C LEU A 527 1.06 0.85 27.46
N GLY A 528 0.24 0.17 26.67
CA GLY A 528 0.61 -1.06 25.97
C GLY A 528 1.65 -0.83 24.87
N ASN A 529 1.50 0.26 24.12
CA ASN A 529 2.35 0.53 22.95
C ASN A 529 3.63 1.32 23.26
N PHE A 530 3.74 1.95 24.44
CA PHE A 530 4.85 2.86 24.76
C PHE A 530 6.23 2.21 24.60
N SER A 531 6.44 1.00 25.13
CA SER A 531 7.75 0.36 25.10
C SER A 531 8.22 0.05 23.68
N GLU A 532 7.32 -0.47 22.84
CA GLU A 532 7.61 -0.81 21.44
C GLU A 532 7.87 0.46 20.62
N ASN A 533 7.07 1.50 20.83
CA ASN A 533 7.27 2.79 20.19
C ASN A 533 8.65 3.39 20.51
N ILE A 534 9.08 3.37 21.77
CA ILE A 534 10.45 3.81 22.14
C ILE A 534 11.51 2.97 21.43
N GLN A 535 11.36 1.64 21.44
CA GLN A 535 12.33 0.71 20.82
C GLN A 535 12.44 0.91 19.30
N MET A 536 11.36 1.32 18.65
CA MET A 536 11.33 1.62 17.21
C MET A 536 11.89 3.01 16.88
N LEU A 537 11.59 4.03 17.67
CA LEU A 537 11.94 5.44 17.37
C LEU A 537 13.40 5.77 17.73
N MET A 538 13.91 5.25 18.85
CA MET A 538 15.28 5.52 19.33
C MET A 538 16.39 5.21 18.30
N PRO A 539 16.42 4.04 17.62
CA PRO A 539 17.47 3.75 16.64
C PRO A 539 17.40 4.65 15.40
N GLN A 540 16.20 5.11 15.03
CA GLN A 540 16.02 6.01 13.88
C GLN A 540 16.60 7.40 14.18
N LEU A 541 16.29 7.96 15.36
CA LEU A 541 16.87 9.22 15.83
C LEU A 541 18.39 9.12 15.94
N SER A 542 18.91 8.03 16.52
CA SER A 542 20.35 7.79 16.66
C SER A 542 21.05 7.73 15.30
N ALA A 543 20.42 7.08 14.30
CA ALA A 543 20.97 7.00 12.95
C ALA A 543 21.04 8.38 12.28
N ILE A 544 19.99 9.21 12.40
CA ILE A 544 19.97 10.58 11.88
C ILE A 544 21.06 11.43 12.54
N ILE A 545 21.18 11.38 13.87
CA ILE A 545 22.20 12.14 14.62
C ILE A 545 23.61 11.73 14.15
N ALA A 546 23.90 10.43 14.16
CA ALA A 546 25.22 9.92 13.82
C ALA A 546 25.59 10.18 12.35
N ALA A 547 24.66 9.98 11.41
CA ALA A 547 24.88 10.25 10.00
C ALA A 547 25.08 11.75 9.75
N SER A 548 24.23 12.61 10.31
CA SER A 548 24.33 14.06 10.13
C SER A 548 25.63 14.61 10.70
N ALA A 549 26.01 14.18 11.91
CA ALA A 549 27.25 14.61 12.55
C ALA A 549 28.48 14.14 11.76
N SER A 550 28.53 12.86 11.40
CA SER A 550 29.68 12.26 10.72
C SER A 550 29.91 12.81 9.31
N VAL A 551 28.84 13.02 8.54
CA VAL A 551 28.90 13.65 7.21
C VAL A 551 29.37 15.11 7.32
N LYS A 552 28.86 15.87 8.30
CA LYS A 552 29.23 17.27 8.50
C LYS A 552 30.69 17.42 8.95
N SER A 553 31.19 16.54 9.82
CA SER A 553 32.52 16.67 10.43
C SER A 553 33.65 16.04 9.63
N SER A 554 33.36 15.19 8.63
CA SER A 554 34.37 14.47 7.86
C SER A 554 35.27 15.42 7.07
N GLN A 555 36.56 15.46 7.45
CA GLN A 555 37.56 16.24 6.73
C GLN A 555 37.92 15.59 5.40
N LYS A 556 37.91 14.26 5.34
CA LYS A 556 38.24 13.53 4.10
C LYS A 556 37.16 13.75 3.04
N LEU A 557 35.88 13.78 3.41
CA LEU A 557 34.80 14.12 2.49
C LEU A 557 34.96 15.55 1.94
N LYS A 558 35.26 16.52 2.81
CA LYS A 558 35.51 17.90 2.39
C LYS A 558 36.64 18.00 1.37
N ARG A 559 37.77 17.33 1.62
CA ARG A 559 38.90 17.26 0.67
C ARG A 559 38.53 16.57 -0.63
N MET A 560 37.72 15.53 -0.59
CA MET A 560 37.21 14.86 -1.78
C MET A 560 36.38 15.79 -2.66
N LEU A 561 35.48 16.57 -2.06
CA LEU A 561 34.66 17.55 -2.77
C LEU A 561 35.49 18.71 -3.32
N GLU A 562 36.56 19.11 -2.64
CA GLU A 562 37.51 20.11 -3.13
C GLU A 562 38.25 19.66 -4.39
N ILE A 563 38.69 18.39 -4.46
CA ILE A 563 39.28 17.80 -5.67
C ILE A 563 38.28 17.84 -6.83
N ILE A 564 37.03 17.46 -6.57
CA ILE A 564 35.95 17.48 -7.56
C ILE A 564 35.71 18.91 -8.06
N LEU A 565 35.65 19.89 -7.15
CA LEU A 565 35.47 21.31 -7.48
C LEU A 565 36.63 21.82 -8.36
N ALA A 566 37.88 21.50 -8.01
CA ALA A 566 39.05 21.92 -8.77
C ALA A 566 39.05 21.35 -10.20
N LEU A 567 38.76 20.06 -10.36
CA LEU A 567 38.65 19.43 -11.68
C LEU A 567 37.47 19.99 -12.48
N GLY A 568 36.31 20.16 -11.84
CA GLY A 568 35.12 20.73 -12.47
C GLY A 568 35.35 22.17 -12.96
N ASN A 569 36.01 23.00 -12.16
CA ASN A 569 36.41 24.35 -12.55
C ASN A 569 37.41 24.33 -13.70
N TYR A 570 38.43 23.49 -13.64
CA TYR A 570 39.41 23.36 -14.73
C TYR A 570 38.74 23.00 -16.06
N MET A 571 37.79 22.07 -16.04
CA MET A 571 37.05 21.66 -17.24
C MET A 571 36.12 22.75 -17.79
N ASN A 572 35.51 23.57 -16.92
CA ASN A 572 34.44 24.49 -17.31
C ASN A 572 34.88 25.97 -17.46
N SER A 573 36.08 26.32 -17.00
CA SER A 573 36.56 27.72 -16.90
C SER A 573 36.42 28.52 -18.19
N SER A 574 36.68 27.92 -19.35
CA SER A 574 36.68 28.62 -20.64
C SER A 574 35.30 28.96 -21.21
N LYS A 575 34.24 28.26 -20.79
CA LYS A 575 32.87 28.44 -21.34
C LYS A 575 31.83 28.86 -20.31
N ARG A 576 31.97 28.40 -19.06
CA ARG A 576 30.97 28.61 -18.00
C ARG A 576 31.54 29.35 -16.79
N GLY A 577 32.81 29.78 -16.85
CA GLY A 577 33.51 30.44 -15.75
C GLY A 577 33.89 29.48 -14.62
N SER A 578 34.38 30.06 -13.52
CA SER A 578 34.77 29.33 -12.30
C SER A 578 33.71 29.53 -11.20
N VAL A 579 33.40 28.47 -10.47
CA VAL A 579 32.43 28.48 -9.36
C VAL A 579 33.10 28.13 -8.03
N TYR A 580 32.48 28.54 -6.91
CA TYR A 580 32.99 28.26 -5.55
C TYR A 580 32.42 26.99 -4.92
N GLY A 581 31.42 26.37 -5.55
CA GLY A 581 30.74 25.18 -5.05
C GLY A 581 29.73 24.66 -6.06
N PHE A 582 29.17 23.48 -5.77
CA PHE A 582 28.19 22.81 -6.62
C PHE A 582 27.11 22.13 -5.77
N LYS A 583 25.94 21.88 -6.37
CA LYS A 583 24.84 21.14 -5.74
C LYS A 583 25.18 19.65 -5.63
N LEU A 584 24.79 18.99 -4.55
CA LEU A 584 25.18 17.60 -4.27
C LEU A 584 24.80 16.61 -5.38
N GLN A 585 23.70 16.86 -6.10
CA GLN A 585 23.26 16.04 -7.23
C GLN A 585 24.31 15.95 -8.35
N SER A 586 25.25 16.91 -8.45
CA SER A 586 26.37 16.85 -9.41
C SER A 586 27.31 15.65 -9.19
N LEU A 587 27.29 15.02 -8.00
CA LEU A 587 28.08 13.81 -7.74
C LEU A 587 27.65 12.63 -8.61
N ASP A 588 26.37 12.55 -8.97
CA ASP A 588 25.84 11.48 -9.83
C ASP A 588 26.40 11.60 -11.28
N LEU A 589 26.77 12.80 -11.72
CA LEU A 589 27.29 13.08 -13.08
C LEU A 589 28.75 12.65 -13.31
N LEU A 590 29.47 12.27 -12.24
CA LEU A 590 30.90 11.90 -12.33
C LEU A 590 31.12 10.58 -13.10
N LEU A 591 30.10 9.73 -13.19
CA LEU A 591 30.13 8.51 -14.01
C LEU A 591 29.77 8.77 -15.47
N ASP A 592 28.98 9.81 -15.75
CA ASP A 592 28.53 10.15 -17.10
C ASP A 592 29.61 10.85 -17.91
N THR A 593 30.46 11.61 -17.23
CA THR A 593 31.59 12.32 -17.85
C THR A 593 32.70 11.33 -18.18
N LYS A 594 32.90 11.04 -19.47
CA LYS A 594 33.87 10.04 -19.96
C LYS A 594 35.07 10.68 -20.64
N SER A 595 36.18 9.96 -20.65
CA SER A 595 37.37 10.28 -21.47
C SER A 595 37.03 10.22 -22.97
N THR A 596 37.89 10.82 -23.81
CA THR A 596 37.73 10.84 -25.27
C THR A 596 37.61 9.45 -25.88
N ASP A 597 38.36 8.48 -25.35
CA ASP A 597 38.31 7.07 -25.78
C ASP A 597 37.17 6.25 -25.15
N ARG A 598 36.35 6.90 -24.30
CA ARG A 598 35.23 6.31 -23.54
C ARG A 598 35.61 5.15 -22.61
N LYS A 599 36.90 4.96 -22.33
CA LYS A 599 37.39 3.86 -21.46
C LYS A 599 37.39 4.22 -19.99
N LEU A 600 37.46 5.50 -19.63
CA LEU A 600 37.49 5.97 -18.25
C LEU A 600 36.36 6.98 -18.01
N THR A 601 35.82 6.98 -16.80
CA THR A 601 34.95 8.07 -16.33
C THR A 601 35.75 9.05 -15.49
N LEU A 602 35.21 10.25 -15.25
CA LEU A 602 35.82 11.24 -14.37
C LEU A 602 35.99 10.68 -12.96
N LEU A 603 35.04 9.88 -12.46
CA LEU A 603 35.17 9.22 -11.16
C LEU A 603 36.32 8.20 -11.11
N HIS A 604 36.56 7.44 -12.19
CA HIS A 604 37.73 6.55 -12.28
C HIS A 604 39.04 7.33 -12.18
N PHE A 605 39.13 8.44 -12.92
CA PHE A 605 40.30 9.32 -12.88
C PHE A 605 40.52 9.93 -11.49
N ILE A 606 39.46 10.40 -10.83
CA ILE A 606 39.53 10.90 -9.45
C ILE A 606 40.03 9.80 -8.50
N ALA A 607 39.51 8.57 -8.62
CA ALA A 607 39.96 7.45 -7.80
C ALA A 607 41.44 7.10 -8.01
N MET A 608 41.94 7.17 -9.24
CA MET A 608 43.38 7.01 -9.53
C MET A 608 44.21 8.13 -8.89
N MET A 609 43.80 9.38 -9.10
CA MET A 609 44.49 10.54 -8.56
C MET A 609 44.54 10.52 -7.03
N VAL A 610 43.42 10.18 -6.38
CA VAL A 610 43.36 10.03 -4.93
C VAL A 610 44.33 8.96 -4.45
N LYS A 611 44.38 7.80 -5.11
CA LYS A 611 45.29 6.73 -4.74
C LYS A 611 46.77 7.13 -4.87
N GLU A 612 47.12 7.89 -5.90
CA GLU A 612 48.51 8.29 -6.18
C GLU A 612 48.97 9.50 -5.38
N LYS A 613 48.13 10.53 -5.24
CA LYS A 613 48.51 11.84 -4.67
C LYS A 613 47.94 12.12 -3.28
N TYR A 614 46.84 11.47 -2.91
CA TYR A 614 46.11 11.71 -1.65
C TYR A 614 45.67 10.37 -0.99
N PRO A 615 46.60 9.43 -0.74
CA PRO A 615 46.27 8.08 -0.31
C PRO A 615 45.44 8.03 0.98
N GLU A 616 45.57 9.03 1.86
CA GLU A 616 44.78 9.19 3.08
C GLU A 616 43.27 9.34 2.83
N LEU A 617 42.87 9.82 1.65
CA LEU A 617 41.47 9.97 1.23
C LEU A 617 40.90 8.69 0.62
N SER A 618 41.74 7.67 0.36
CA SER A 618 41.31 6.42 -0.29
C SER A 618 40.24 5.66 0.47
N THR A 619 40.03 5.97 1.75
CA THR A 619 38.99 5.37 2.61
C THR A 619 38.08 6.42 3.26
N PHE A 620 37.87 7.57 2.62
CA PHE A 620 37.09 8.69 3.19
C PHE A 620 35.71 8.28 3.72
N TRP A 621 35.05 7.28 3.11
CA TRP A 621 33.75 6.78 3.56
C TRP A 621 33.76 6.14 4.94
N GLN A 622 34.91 5.75 5.49
CA GLN A 622 35.00 5.19 6.85
C GLN A 622 34.66 6.24 7.92
N GLU A 623 34.78 7.53 7.59
CA GLU A 623 34.35 8.60 8.50
C GLU A 623 32.83 8.80 8.49
N LEU A 624 32.11 8.27 7.49
CA LEU A 624 30.67 8.47 7.30
C LEU A 624 29.92 7.25 7.86
N HIS A 625 29.19 7.46 8.95
CA HIS A 625 28.53 6.39 9.68
C HIS A 625 27.01 6.44 9.48
N PHE A 626 26.37 5.27 9.41
CA PHE A 626 24.91 5.13 9.38
C PHE A 626 24.16 5.85 8.24
N VAL A 627 24.85 6.36 7.21
CA VAL A 627 24.26 7.07 6.07
C VAL A 627 23.14 6.26 5.39
N GLU A 628 23.36 4.97 5.14
CA GLU A 628 22.33 4.11 4.52
C GLU A 628 21.12 3.87 5.43
N LYS A 629 21.32 3.80 6.76
CA LYS A 629 20.21 3.65 7.71
C LYS A 629 19.42 4.94 7.84
N ALA A 630 20.12 6.07 7.91
CA ALA A 630 19.53 7.41 7.97
C ALA A 630 18.72 7.74 6.69
N ALA A 631 19.13 7.21 5.54
CA ALA A 631 18.37 7.34 4.29
C ALA A 631 16.99 6.67 4.32
N ALA A 632 16.79 5.63 5.13
CA ALA A 632 15.49 4.95 5.23
C ALA A 632 14.53 5.62 6.25
N VAL A 633 14.98 6.65 6.97
CA VAL A 633 14.21 7.27 8.06
C VAL A 633 13.34 8.42 7.52
N SER A 634 12.05 8.36 7.81
CA SER A 634 11.14 9.51 7.68
C SER A 634 11.20 10.37 8.94
N LEU A 635 12.07 11.38 8.96
CA LEU A 635 12.29 12.22 10.15
C LEU A 635 11.01 12.96 10.57
N GLU A 636 10.20 13.43 9.64
CA GLU A 636 8.94 14.11 9.94
C GLU A 636 7.97 13.22 10.73
N ASN A 637 7.76 11.99 10.27
CA ASN A 637 6.90 11.02 10.96
C ASN A 637 7.45 10.69 12.34
N VAL A 638 8.78 10.50 12.46
CA VAL A 638 9.43 10.24 13.74
C VAL A 638 9.20 11.38 14.74
N LEU A 639 9.31 12.64 14.30
CA LEU A 639 9.07 13.80 15.16
C LEU A 639 7.59 13.90 15.58
N LEU A 640 6.66 13.61 14.68
CA LEU A 640 5.22 13.56 14.98
C LEU A 640 4.91 12.46 16.01
N ASP A 641 5.47 11.26 15.85
CA ASP A 641 5.28 10.14 16.77
C ASP A 641 5.83 10.47 18.17
N VAL A 642 7.00 11.11 18.25
CA VAL A 642 7.57 11.57 19.53
C VAL A 642 6.67 12.62 20.20
N LYS A 643 6.05 13.51 19.42
CA LYS A 643 5.09 14.50 19.92
C LYS A 643 3.81 13.84 20.45
N GLU A 644 3.27 12.86 19.73
CA GLU A 644 2.12 12.08 20.19
C GLU A 644 2.45 11.26 21.44
N LEU A 645 3.67 10.73 21.57
CA LEU A 645 4.12 10.10 22.81
C LEU A 645 4.12 11.09 23.99
N GLY A 646 4.54 12.34 23.73
CA GLY A 646 4.44 13.45 24.69
C GLY A 646 2.99 13.73 25.13
N ARG A 647 2.07 13.80 24.17
CA ARG A 647 0.64 14.04 24.43
C ARG A 647 0.00 12.87 25.20
N GLY A 648 0.38 11.64 24.89
CA GLY A 648 -0.06 10.44 25.62
C GLY A 648 0.43 10.42 27.08
N MET A 649 1.68 10.82 27.33
CA MET A 649 2.20 10.92 28.69
C MET A 649 1.49 12.02 29.49
N GLU A 650 1.21 13.16 28.87
CA GLU A 650 0.43 14.23 29.48
C GLU A 650 -1.00 13.79 29.82
N LEU A 651 -1.63 12.97 28.98
CA LEU A 651 -2.93 12.38 29.27
C LEU A 651 -2.89 11.51 30.53
N ILE A 652 -1.83 10.72 30.73
CA ILE A 652 -1.64 9.93 31.97
C ILE A 652 -1.46 10.84 33.18
N ARG A 653 -0.65 11.91 33.08
CA ARG A 653 -0.46 12.87 34.19
C ARG A 653 -1.78 13.47 34.62
N ARG A 654 -2.59 13.93 33.66
CA ARG A 654 -3.93 14.48 33.94
C ARG A 654 -4.85 13.45 34.60
N GLU A 655 -4.80 12.19 34.16
CA GLU A 655 -5.58 11.13 34.78
C GLU A 655 -5.17 10.86 36.24
N CYS A 656 -3.86 10.79 36.51
CA CYS A 656 -3.32 10.61 37.85
C CYS A 656 -3.64 11.77 38.79
N SER A 657 -3.68 13.00 38.28
CA SER A 657 -4.06 14.19 39.06
C SER A 657 -5.53 14.17 39.46
N LEU A 658 -6.40 13.53 38.67
CA LEU A 658 -7.83 13.42 38.96
C LEU A 658 -8.15 12.25 39.89
N ARG A 659 -7.44 11.13 39.77
CA ARG A 659 -7.62 9.92 40.59
C ARG A 659 -6.29 9.23 40.85
N ASP A 660 -6.06 8.81 42.10
CA ASP A 660 -4.86 8.07 42.44
C ASP A 660 -4.95 6.62 41.94
N HIS A 661 -4.12 6.31 40.93
CA HIS A 661 -3.98 4.98 40.34
C HIS A 661 -2.52 4.55 40.44
N SER A 662 -2.22 3.59 41.31
CA SER A 662 -0.85 3.11 41.59
C SER A 662 -0.12 2.62 40.35
N ILE A 663 -0.82 1.97 39.41
CA ILE A 663 -0.27 1.47 38.14
C ILE A 663 0.21 2.63 37.25
N LEU A 664 -0.62 3.67 37.11
CA LEU A 664 -0.27 4.84 36.28
C LEU A 664 0.90 5.61 36.88
N ARG A 665 0.92 5.78 38.21
CA ARG A 665 2.03 6.43 38.92
C ARG A 665 3.34 5.64 38.79
N SER A 666 3.28 4.33 38.93
CA SER A 666 4.43 3.45 38.72
C SER A 666 4.94 3.54 37.27
N PHE A 667 4.02 3.62 36.30
CA PHE A 667 4.38 3.76 34.89
C PHE A 667 5.06 5.10 34.60
N LEU A 668 4.53 6.22 35.12
CA LEU A 668 5.12 7.55 34.99
C LEU A 668 6.56 7.56 35.52
N ASN A 669 6.76 7.11 36.76
CA ASN A 669 8.08 7.09 37.40
C ASN A 669 9.11 6.26 36.62
N ALA A 670 8.69 5.16 35.99
CA ALA A 670 9.58 4.28 35.25
C ALA A 670 9.93 4.77 33.82
N ASN A 671 9.10 5.63 33.23
CA ASN A 671 9.15 5.91 31.79
C ASN A 671 9.26 7.39 31.42
N GLU A 672 8.99 8.32 32.34
CA GLU A 672 9.10 9.77 32.07
C GLU A 672 10.52 10.16 31.66
N GLY A 673 11.54 9.67 32.37
CA GLY A 673 12.93 9.92 32.00
C GLY A 673 13.34 9.31 30.65
N LYS A 674 12.65 8.26 30.18
CA LYS A 674 12.90 7.69 28.83
C LYS A 674 12.32 8.59 27.75
N LEU A 675 11.12 9.11 27.97
CA LEU A 675 10.46 10.06 27.07
C LEU A 675 11.24 11.37 26.98
N ASP A 676 11.72 11.90 28.10
CA ASP A 676 12.53 13.13 28.13
C ASP A 676 13.81 12.98 27.31
N ARG A 677 14.47 11.82 27.40
CA ARG A 677 15.64 11.50 26.57
C ARG A 677 15.26 11.44 25.09
N LEU A 678 14.19 10.73 24.74
CA LEU A 678 13.71 10.64 23.36
C LEU A 678 13.37 12.01 22.76
N GLN A 679 12.73 12.89 23.53
CA GLN A 679 12.40 14.25 23.09
C GLN A 679 13.65 15.11 22.87
N LYS A 680 14.66 14.97 23.75
CA LYS A 680 15.97 15.63 23.55
C LYS A 680 16.68 15.09 22.32
N ASP A 681 16.68 13.77 22.12
CA ASP A 681 17.28 13.15 20.94
C ASP A 681 16.55 13.56 19.66
N ALA A 682 15.22 13.68 19.69
CA ALA A 682 14.40 14.15 18.57
C ALA A 682 14.79 15.58 18.16
N LYS A 683 14.87 16.49 19.13
CA LYS A 683 15.33 17.87 18.90
C LYS A 683 16.76 17.91 18.37
N THR A 684 17.66 17.11 18.95
CA THR A 684 19.06 17.02 18.51
C THR A 684 19.16 16.49 17.09
N ALA A 685 18.36 15.47 16.73
CA ALA A 685 18.32 14.90 15.39
C ALA A 685 17.82 15.92 14.36
N GLU A 686 16.75 16.65 14.66
CA GLU A 686 16.21 17.71 13.82
C GLU A 686 17.24 18.82 13.60
N GLU A 687 17.86 19.32 14.67
CA GLU A 687 18.88 20.37 14.58
C GLU A 687 20.12 19.90 13.80
N ALA A 688 20.62 18.68 14.08
CA ALA A 688 21.77 18.10 13.40
C ALA A 688 21.49 17.92 11.90
N TYR A 689 20.31 17.38 11.55
CA TYR A 689 19.89 17.20 10.17
C TYR A 689 19.76 18.53 9.43
N ASN A 690 19.00 19.46 10.02
CA ASN A 690 18.80 20.80 9.44
C ASN A 690 20.13 21.52 9.22
N THR A 691 21.09 21.32 10.12
CA THR A 691 22.41 21.92 9.99
C THR A 691 23.24 21.30 8.88
N VAL A 692 23.26 19.97 8.74
CA VAL A 692 24.04 19.32 7.67
C VAL A 692 23.45 19.61 6.29
N VAL A 693 22.12 19.63 6.14
CA VAL A 693 21.48 19.95 4.86
C VAL A 693 21.81 21.36 4.40
N ARG A 694 21.71 22.36 5.30
CA ARG A 694 22.11 23.74 5.00
C ARG A 694 23.60 23.85 4.73
N TYR A 695 24.44 23.09 5.44
CA TYR A 695 25.89 23.09 5.25
C TYR A 695 26.29 22.67 3.83
N PHE A 696 25.53 21.76 3.20
CA PHE A 696 25.73 21.36 1.79
C PHE A 696 24.91 22.18 0.78
N GLY A 697 24.30 23.29 1.21
CA GLY A 697 23.60 24.24 0.32
C GLY A 697 22.21 23.79 -0.13
N GLU A 698 21.58 22.87 0.59
CA GLU A 698 20.20 22.43 0.36
C GLU A 698 19.24 22.98 1.42
N SER A 699 17.93 22.85 1.17
CA SER A 699 16.89 23.29 2.11
C SER A 699 16.31 22.09 2.87
N PRO A 700 16.38 22.06 4.21
CA PRO A 700 15.81 20.96 4.97
C PRO A 700 14.28 20.88 4.89
N LYS A 701 13.61 21.96 4.45
CA LYS A 701 12.16 21.96 4.23
C LYS A 701 11.74 21.16 3.00
N THR A 702 12.63 21.04 2.01
CA THR A 702 12.33 20.39 0.72
C THR A 702 13.13 19.11 0.50
N THR A 703 14.19 18.90 1.28
CA THR A 703 15.05 17.72 1.16
C THR A 703 14.95 16.88 2.44
N PRO A 704 14.17 15.77 2.43
CA PRO A 704 14.14 14.83 3.54
C PRO A 704 15.36 13.89 3.55
N PRO A 705 15.64 13.17 4.67
CA PRO A 705 16.78 12.26 4.78
C PRO A 705 16.85 11.22 3.67
N SER A 706 15.69 10.76 3.20
CA SER A 706 15.52 9.80 2.09
C SER A 706 15.92 10.34 0.71
N VAL A 707 16.17 11.64 0.59
CA VAL A 707 16.72 12.25 -0.63
C VAL A 707 18.17 12.67 -0.39
N PHE A 708 18.47 13.24 0.77
CA PHE A 708 19.79 13.78 1.10
C PHE A 708 20.88 12.70 1.25
N PHE A 709 20.66 11.73 2.15
CA PHE A 709 21.69 10.72 2.46
C PHE A 709 21.99 9.75 1.30
N PRO A 710 21.03 9.33 0.45
CA PRO A 710 21.31 8.50 -0.70
C PRO A 710 22.34 9.06 -1.68
N VAL A 711 22.47 10.39 -1.80
CA VAL A 711 23.48 10.99 -2.68
C VAL A 711 24.88 10.55 -2.25
N PHE A 712 25.18 10.60 -0.95
CA PHE A 712 26.46 10.13 -0.40
C PHE A 712 26.60 8.61 -0.53
N ALA A 713 25.53 7.84 -0.26
CA ALA A 713 25.57 6.39 -0.36
C ALA A 713 25.88 5.92 -1.80
N ARG A 714 25.24 6.52 -2.81
CA ARG A 714 25.51 6.27 -4.22
C ARG A 714 26.93 6.66 -4.58
N PHE A 715 27.38 7.86 -4.20
CA PHE A 715 28.74 8.32 -4.46
C PHE A 715 29.80 7.37 -3.88
N ILE A 716 29.65 6.94 -2.62
CA ILE A 716 30.56 5.99 -1.96
C ILE A 716 30.57 4.65 -2.69
N ARG A 717 29.40 4.13 -3.06
CA ARG A 717 29.28 2.86 -3.78
C ARG A 717 29.97 2.93 -5.14
N SER A 718 29.68 3.96 -5.91
CA SER A 718 30.31 4.20 -7.22
C SER A 718 31.82 4.38 -7.11
N TYR A 719 32.30 5.12 -6.10
CA TYR A 719 33.73 5.30 -5.88
C TYR A 719 34.43 3.97 -5.56
N LYS A 720 33.87 3.14 -4.68
CA LYS A 720 34.41 1.82 -4.35
C LYS A 720 34.52 0.92 -5.58
N VAL A 721 33.52 0.93 -6.45
CA VAL A 721 33.56 0.20 -7.73
C VAL A 721 34.71 0.69 -8.60
N CYS A 722 34.85 2.01 -8.79
CA CYS A 722 35.97 2.58 -9.57
C CYS A 722 37.35 2.20 -9.01
N VAL A 723 37.52 2.17 -7.68
CA VAL A 723 38.76 1.74 -7.03
C VAL A 723 39.10 0.28 -7.36
N LEU A 724 38.09 -0.60 -7.42
CA LEU A 724 38.26 -2.02 -7.76
C LEU A 724 38.58 -2.23 -9.24
N GLU A 725 38.00 -1.44 -10.14
CA GLU A 725 38.23 -1.57 -11.59
C GLU A 725 39.59 -1.01 -12.05
N ASN A 726 40.09 0.05 -11.40
CA ASN A 726 41.31 0.76 -11.80
C ASN A 726 42.57 -0.13 -11.96
N PRO A 727 42.89 -1.07 -11.04
CA PRO A 727 44.03 -1.99 -11.21
C PRO A 727 43.94 -2.87 -12.45
N GLY A 728 42.75 -3.38 -12.78
CA GLY A 728 42.53 -4.19 -13.98
C GLY A 728 42.73 -3.38 -15.26
N ARG A 729 42.30 -2.12 -15.26
CA ARG A 729 42.49 -1.19 -16.38
C ARG A 729 43.96 -0.81 -16.57
N LEU A 730 44.72 -0.61 -15.47
CA LEU A 730 46.16 -0.33 -15.54
C LEU A 730 46.93 -1.50 -16.19
N ARG A 731 46.62 -2.75 -15.81
CA ARG A 731 47.23 -3.97 -16.37
C ARG A 731 46.94 -4.12 -17.87
N SER A 732 45.70 -3.87 -18.28
CA SER A 732 45.31 -3.89 -19.70
C SER A 732 46.04 -2.81 -20.51
N HIS A 733 46.18 -1.58 -19.96
CA HIS A 733 46.92 -0.50 -20.63
C HIS A 733 48.43 -0.80 -20.76
N THR A 734 49.07 -1.37 -19.73
CA THR A 734 50.48 -1.79 -19.81
C THR A 734 50.69 -2.94 -20.80
N SER A 735 49.76 -3.90 -20.85
CA SER A 735 49.83 -5.02 -21.78
C SER A 735 49.62 -4.59 -23.23
N SER A 736 48.73 -3.62 -23.49
CA SER A 736 48.52 -3.06 -24.84
C SER A 736 49.70 -2.21 -25.33
N ARG A 737 50.44 -1.55 -24.42
CA ARG A 737 51.66 -0.81 -24.76
C ARG A 737 52.83 -1.74 -25.09
N LEU A 738 52.94 -2.87 -24.40
CA LEU A 738 53.95 -3.91 -24.66
C LEU A 738 53.69 -4.72 -25.93
N SER A 739 52.45 -4.73 -26.45
CA SER A 739 52.11 -5.36 -27.74
C SER A 739 52.22 -4.43 -28.96
N LEU A 740 52.58 -3.16 -28.74
CA LEU A 740 52.76 -2.13 -29.77
C LEU A 740 54.23 -1.68 -29.92
N VAL A 741 55.14 -2.32 -29.17
CA VAL A 741 56.60 -2.26 -29.32
C VAL A 741 57.04 -3.66 -29.74
#